data_AF-A0A0K1RVN2-F1
#
_entry.id   AF-A0A0K1RVN2-F1
#
_cell.length_a   1.000
_cell.length_b   1.000
_cell.length_c   1.000
_cell.angle_alpha   90.00
_cell.angle_beta   90.00
_cell.angle_gamma   90.00
#
_symmetry.space_group_name_H-M   'P 1'
#
loop_
_entity.id
_entity.type
_entity.pdbx_description
1 polymer ?
#
loop_
_entity_poly.entity_id
_entity_poly.type
_entity_poly.pdbx_seq_one_letter_code
_entity_poly.pdbx_strand_id
1 'polypeptide(L)'
;MTSTLLPILPAVYDVLFNFAQSDGFWANLETAFGTSYDVVKATELRQQWQSRNFSQLPPIEVLSDEVLGTANGAYSSSTNKIYLSASFLNTASSAAIINVILEEIGHYVDAQVNQVDSAGDEGAIFAELVQGNSLDVATLDALRAENDQTTIIVNGEIIQVEQANFTGTNGDDNITGTSGDDNIYGLDGNDTLSGLGGNDNIYGGNGNDSLNGGDGNDYFTNDAGNDTINGGSGNDRYNANYSNASSGLTMTYDTATGSGTITVGTETDTFTSIESFNGFKGTEYNDVIFGGTAGENSNDLSGGSGNDTISGNAGDDDINGEDGNDVLNGGADNDGLYGGNGNDVLNGDTGNDYFTNDAGNDTINGGSGSDRYNANYSNASSGLTMTYDTATGSGTITVGTETDTFTSIESFNGFKGTEYNDVIFGGTAGENSNDLSGGSGNDTISGNAGDDDINGEDGNDVLNGGADNDGLYGGNGNDVLNGDTGNDYFTNDAGNDTINGGSGSDRYNANYSNASSGLTMTYDTATGSGTITVGTETDTFTSIESFNGFKGTEYNDVIFGGTAGENSNDLSGGSGNDTISGNAGDDDINGEDGNDVLNGGADNDGLYGGNGNDVLNGDTGDDYFTKDAGNDTINGGSGSDRYNANYSNASSGLTMTYDTATGSGTITVGTETDTFTSIESFEGFKGTEYNDVIFGGTASEYWGALSGGSGNDTISGNAGDDQIYGEDGNDVLNGGAGNDRLFGGSGNDTLQGTDGGIGEQDYLEGGTGNDRFILADTTKTFYDDGNSTLPGRVDSFKLSTANFESINLTEDSQVYLFLIKIVSHNN
;
A
#
# COMPACT_ATOMS: atom_id res chain seq x y z
N MET A 1 -43.53 20.36 38.94
CA MET A 1 -43.15 19.76 40.23
C MET A 1 -44.24 19.99 41.27
N THR A 2 -44.71 18.92 41.91
CA THR A 2 -45.57 18.96 43.10
C THR A 2 -44.78 19.43 44.33
N SER A 3 -45.46 19.89 45.38
CA SER A 3 -44.80 20.31 46.63
C SER A 3 -44.14 19.15 47.41
N THR A 4 -44.42 17.91 47.04
CA THR A 4 -43.87 16.68 47.64
C THR A 4 -42.51 16.27 47.06
N LEU A 5 -42.22 16.57 45.79
CA LEU A 5 -40.94 16.23 45.15
C LEU A 5 -39.79 17.18 45.50
N LEU A 6 -40.10 18.46 45.73
CA LEU A 6 -39.10 19.51 45.99
C LEU A 6 -38.12 19.21 47.15
N PRO A 7 -38.54 18.61 48.30
CA PRO A 7 -37.61 18.18 49.34
C PRO A 7 -36.99 16.79 49.14
N ILE A 8 -37.42 16.02 48.13
CA ILE A 8 -37.00 14.62 47.92
C ILE A 8 -35.84 14.52 46.91
N LEU A 9 -35.90 15.26 45.79
CA LEU A 9 -34.88 15.23 44.73
C LEU A 9 -33.43 15.42 45.23
N PRO A 10 -33.12 16.32 46.20
CA PRO A 10 -31.76 16.44 46.73
C PRO A 10 -31.24 15.15 47.38
N ALA A 11 -32.11 14.32 47.96
CA ALA A 11 -31.72 13.04 48.56
C ALA A 11 -31.42 11.97 47.51
N VAL A 12 -32.18 11.91 46.41
CA VAL A 12 -31.89 11.07 45.24
C VAL A 12 -30.51 11.43 44.66
N TYR A 13 -30.25 12.73 44.49
CA TYR A 13 -28.97 13.23 43.99
C TYR A 13 -27.79 12.96 44.96
N ASP A 14 -28.02 12.99 46.27
CA ASP A 14 -27.02 12.59 47.25
C ASP A 14 -26.72 11.07 47.18
N VAL A 15 -27.72 10.22 46.91
CA VAL A 15 -27.51 8.78 46.68
C VAL A 15 -26.65 8.55 45.43
N LEU A 16 -27.02 9.12 44.28
CA LEU A 16 -26.26 9.00 43.03
C LEU A 16 -24.84 9.57 43.13
N PHE A 17 -24.66 10.71 43.81
CA PHE A 17 -23.35 11.29 44.10
C PHE A 17 -22.47 10.32 44.93
N ASN A 18 -23.02 9.74 46.00
CA ASN A 18 -22.28 8.80 46.83
C ASN A 18 -21.96 7.49 46.10
N PHE A 19 -22.87 7.01 45.25
CA PHE A 19 -22.65 5.83 44.42
C PHE A 19 -21.54 6.06 43.37
N ALA A 20 -21.55 7.19 42.66
CA ALA A 20 -20.50 7.51 41.69
C ALA A 20 -19.10 7.64 42.32
N GLN A 21 -19.05 7.97 43.61
CA GLN A 21 -17.83 8.03 44.44
C GLN A 21 -17.42 6.67 45.04
N SER A 22 -18.25 5.62 44.90
CA SER A 22 -17.99 4.29 45.45
C SER A 22 -16.94 3.52 44.64
N ASP A 23 -16.07 2.78 45.35
CA ASP A 23 -15.19 1.78 44.73
C ASP A 23 -15.98 0.64 44.08
N GLY A 24 -17.22 0.39 44.54
CA GLY A 24 -18.13 -0.62 44.01
C GLY A 24 -18.94 -0.21 42.77
N PHE A 25 -18.76 1.00 42.23
CA PHE A 25 -19.54 1.52 41.10
C PHE A 25 -19.61 0.54 39.92
N TRP A 26 -18.44 0.08 39.43
CA TRP A 26 -18.36 -0.80 38.27
C TRP A 26 -18.96 -2.19 38.53
N ALA A 27 -18.70 -2.78 39.70
CA ALA A 27 -19.24 -4.08 40.06
C ALA A 27 -20.77 -4.06 40.25
N ASN A 28 -21.32 -2.93 40.72
CA ASN A 28 -22.76 -2.76 40.85
C ASN A 28 -23.43 -2.52 39.48
N LEU A 29 -22.80 -1.77 38.57
CA LEU A 29 -23.25 -1.69 37.17
C LEU A 29 -23.20 -3.06 36.49
N GLU A 30 -22.13 -3.84 36.67
CA GLU A 30 -22.00 -5.21 36.14
C GLU A 30 -23.05 -6.18 36.72
N THR A 31 -23.48 -5.94 37.95
CA THR A 31 -24.55 -6.71 38.60
C THR A 31 -25.95 -6.31 38.10
N ALA A 32 -26.17 -5.03 37.80
CA ALA A 32 -27.43 -4.53 37.25
C ALA A 32 -27.57 -4.87 35.76
N PHE A 33 -26.63 -4.40 34.94
CA PHE A 33 -26.74 -4.26 33.48
C PHE A 33 -25.85 -5.25 32.69
N GLY A 34 -25.34 -6.29 33.35
CA GLY A 34 -24.47 -7.30 32.74
C GLY A 34 -23.05 -6.83 32.42
N THR A 35 -22.30 -7.64 31.66
CA THR A 35 -20.86 -7.42 31.37
C THR A 35 -20.58 -6.66 30.07
N SER A 36 -21.61 -6.28 29.31
CA SER A 36 -21.50 -5.90 27.90
C SER A 36 -21.95 -4.46 27.59
N TYR A 37 -22.05 -3.60 28.61
CA TYR A 37 -22.44 -2.20 28.46
C TYR A 37 -21.28 -1.29 28.00
N ASP A 38 -21.64 -0.14 27.44
CA ASP A 38 -20.75 0.94 27.02
C ASP A 38 -20.07 1.60 28.23
N VAL A 39 -18.84 1.14 28.52
CA VAL A 39 -17.98 1.64 29.59
C VAL A 39 -17.61 3.12 29.41
N VAL A 40 -17.63 3.67 28.18
CA VAL A 40 -17.34 5.08 27.92
C VAL A 40 -18.50 5.95 28.40
N LYS A 41 -19.73 5.67 27.97
CA LYS A 41 -20.93 6.38 28.45
C LYS A 41 -21.13 6.22 29.95
N ALA A 42 -20.91 5.02 30.49
CA ALA A 42 -20.95 4.79 31.93
C ALA A 42 -19.88 5.60 32.69
N THR A 43 -18.70 5.82 32.10
CA THR A 43 -17.66 6.70 32.64
C THR A 43 -18.11 8.17 32.65
N GLU A 44 -18.77 8.64 31.59
CA GLU A 44 -19.28 10.00 31.50
C GLU A 44 -20.38 10.27 32.53
N LEU A 45 -21.37 9.38 32.65
CA LEU A 45 -22.41 9.44 33.68
C LEU A 45 -21.80 9.49 35.09
N ARG A 46 -20.80 8.65 35.35
CA ARG A 46 -20.07 8.66 36.63
C ARG A 46 -19.43 10.02 36.91
N GLN A 47 -18.69 10.58 35.95
CA GLN A 47 -18.02 11.88 36.11
C GLN A 47 -19.01 13.02 36.35
N GLN A 48 -20.16 13.00 35.66
CA GLN A 48 -21.22 13.98 35.88
C GLN A 48 -21.76 13.92 37.31
N TRP A 49 -22.15 12.74 37.79
CA TRP A 49 -22.67 12.57 39.16
C TRP A 49 -21.62 12.91 40.22
N GLN A 50 -20.34 12.55 40.03
CA GLN A 50 -19.24 12.97 40.90
C GLN A 50 -19.09 14.50 40.98
N SER A 51 -19.36 15.23 39.90
CA SER A 51 -19.36 16.70 39.88
C SER A 51 -20.63 17.33 40.48
N ARG A 52 -21.60 16.52 40.92
CA ARG A 52 -22.99 16.91 41.27
C ARG A 52 -23.75 17.56 40.12
N ASN A 53 -23.38 17.23 38.89
CA ASN A 53 -24.15 17.57 37.72
C ASN A 53 -25.18 16.47 37.45
N PHE A 54 -26.47 16.83 37.57
CA PHE A 54 -27.61 15.94 37.32
C PHE A 54 -28.51 16.49 36.21
N SER A 55 -28.00 17.39 35.36
CA SER A 55 -28.80 18.05 34.31
C SER A 55 -29.22 17.14 33.16
N GLN A 56 -28.59 15.96 33.03
CA GLN A 56 -28.96 14.94 32.05
C GLN A 56 -30.00 13.93 32.57
N LEU A 57 -30.31 13.91 33.87
CA LEU A 57 -31.36 13.03 34.37
C LEU A 57 -32.74 13.45 33.79
N PRO A 58 -33.60 12.48 33.42
CA PRO A 58 -34.89 12.79 32.81
C PRO A 58 -35.76 13.71 33.69
N PRO A 59 -36.47 14.69 33.12
CA PRO A 59 -37.41 15.51 33.86
C PRO A 59 -38.58 14.66 34.41
N ILE A 60 -38.87 14.83 35.71
CA ILE A 60 -40.00 14.16 36.36
C ILE A 60 -41.33 14.88 36.10
N GLU A 61 -42.27 14.15 35.49
CA GLU A 61 -43.66 14.55 35.29
C GLU A 61 -44.59 13.75 36.24
N VAL A 62 -45.67 14.37 36.73
CA VAL A 62 -46.58 13.74 37.69
C VAL A 62 -47.95 13.59 37.06
N LEU A 63 -48.38 12.35 36.86
CA LEU A 63 -49.63 11.99 36.20
C LEU A 63 -50.64 11.45 37.20
N SER A 64 -51.93 11.52 36.86
CA SER A 64 -52.98 10.85 37.63
C SER A 64 -52.93 9.34 37.43
N ASP A 65 -53.34 8.59 38.45
CA ASP A 65 -53.42 7.11 38.42
C ASP A 65 -54.31 6.57 37.28
N GLU A 66 -55.24 7.38 36.78
CA GLU A 66 -56.06 7.07 35.59
C GLU A 66 -55.23 6.99 34.29
N VAL A 67 -53.98 7.46 34.30
CA VAL A 67 -53.04 7.45 33.17
C VAL A 67 -51.88 6.46 33.40
N LEU A 68 -51.35 6.38 34.62
CA LEU A 68 -50.28 5.42 34.99
C LEU A 68 -50.80 4.03 35.43
N GLY A 69 -52.11 3.83 35.47
CA GLY A 69 -52.72 2.57 35.87
C GLY A 69 -52.38 2.18 37.31
N THR A 70 -51.68 1.06 37.48
CA THR A 70 -51.21 0.57 38.79
C THR A 70 -49.75 0.87 39.09
N ALA A 71 -49.02 1.50 38.15
CA ALA A 71 -47.59 1.77 38.30
C ALA A 71 -47.34 2.96 39.26
N ASN A 72 -46.28 2.85 40.07
CA ASN A 72 -45.88 3.92 41.00
C ASN A 72 -45.01 4.98 40.30
N GLY A 73 -44.17 4.52 39.37
CA GLY A 73 -43.45 5.30 38.38
C GLY A 73 -43.40 4.59 37.02
N ALA A 74 -42.79 5.23 36.02
CA ALA A 74 -42.34 4.64 34.77
C ALA A 74 -41.35 5.57 34.06
N TYR A 75 -40.21 5.07 33.60
CA TYR A 75 -39.35 5.74 32.62
C TYR A 75 -39.91 5.56 31.19
N SER A 76 -39.56 6.49 30.31
CA SER A 76 -39.89 6.45 28.89
C SER A 76 -38.67 6.92 28.10
N SER A 77 -38.07 6.00 27.35
CA SER A 77 -36.99 6.27 26.39
C SER A 77 -37.46 7.24 25.31
N SER A 78 -38.60 6.97 24.68
CA SER A 78 -39.19 7.76 23.59
C SER A 78 -39.47 9.22 23.94
N THR A 79 -39.90 9.52 25.18
CA THR A 79 -40.15 10.90 25.63
C THR A 79 -39.05 11.48 26.53
N ASN A 80 -38.02 10.69 26.83
CA ASN A 80 -36.95 10.94 27.82
C ASN A 80 -37.49 11.60 29.10
N LYS A 81 -38.39 10.90 29.78
CA LYS A 81 -39.10 11.39 30.97
C LYS A 81 -39.29 10.28 32.00
N ILE A 82 -39.37 10.70 33.26
CA ILE A 82 -39.82 9.87 34.37
C ILE A 82 -41.21 10.31 34.77
N TYR A 83 -42.18 9.41 34.70
CA TYR A 83 -43.55 9.64 35.12
C TYR A 83 -43.75 9.08 36.53
N LEU A 84 -44.46 9.79 37.41
CA LEU A 84 -44.79 9.32 38.77
C LEU A 84 -46.28 9.45 39.08
N SER A 85 -46.85 8.46 39.77
CA SER A 85 -48.25 8.47 40.19
C SER A 85 -48.52 9.58 41.22
N ALA A 86 -49.58 10.34 40.97
CA ALA A 86 -50.07 11.37 41.88
C ALA A 86 -50.56 10.79 43.22
N SER A 87 -51.20 9.62 43.27
CA SER A 87 -51.57 9.04 44.58
C SER A 87 -50.38 8.39 45.30
N PHE A 88 -49.46 7.76 44.57
CA PHE A 88 -48.21 7.26 45.13
C PHE A 88 -47.46 8.38 45.85
N LEU A 89 -47.21 9.51 45.18
CA LEU A 89 -46.56 10.69 45.78
C LEU A 89 -47.30 11.34 46.97
N ASN A 90 -48.58 11.02 47.17
CA ASN A 90 -49.39 11.51 48.31
C ASN A 90 -49.51 10.49 49.46
N THR A 91 -49.20 9.22 49.24
CA THR A 91 -49.42 8.13 50.21
C THR A 91 -48.14 7.39 50.62
N ALA A 92 -47.12 7.39 49.76
CA ALA A 92 -45.85 6.72 49.98
C ALA A 92 -44.95 7.46 50.99
N SER A 93 -44.03 6.71 51.61
CA SER A 93 -42.98 7.31 52.42
C SER A 93 -41.89 7.94 51.54
N SER A 94 -41.15 8.92 52.06
CA SER A 94 -40.04 9.52 51.31
C SER A 94 -38.99 8.50 50.87
N ALA A 95 -38.77 7.42 51.63
CA ALA A 95 -37.86 6.34 51.24
C ALA A 95 -38.40 5.54 50.05
N ALA A 96 -39.70 5.21 50.03
CA ALA A 96 -40.33 4.52 48.90
C ALA A 96 -40.34 5.40 47.63
N ILE A 97 -40.56 6.72 47.77
CA ILE A 97 -40.48 7.65 46.64
C ILE A 97 -39.05 7.78 46.11
N ILE A 98 -38.04 7.75 46.99
CA ILE A 98 -36.63 7.71 46.57
C ILE A 98 -36.32 6.41 45.83
N ASN A 99 -36.82 5.26 46.30
CA ASN A 99 -36.61 3.97 45.64
C ASN A 99 -37.11 3.99 44.20
N VAL A 100 -38.40 4.30 44.01
CA VAL A 100 -39.02 4.35 42.67
C VAL A 100 -38.29 5.36 41.78
N ILE A 101 -37.91 6.55 42.26
CA ILE A 101 -37.15 7.49 41.42
C ILE A 101 -35.77 6.93 41.03
N LEU A 102 -35.12 6.13 41.87
CA LEU A 102 -33.85 5.48 41.53
C LEU A 102 -34.05 4.28 40.58
N GLU A 103 -35.19 3.60 40.67
CA GLU A 103 -35.71 2.55 39.77
C GLU A 103 -35.81 3.10 38.35
N GLU A 104 -36.59 4.19 38.16
CA GLU A 104 -36.75 4.85 36.86
C GLU A 104 -35.45 5.47 36.32
N ILE A 105 -34.52 5.85 37.21
CA ILE A 105 -33.18 6.30 36.81
C ILE A 105 -32.31 5.10 36.39
N GLY A 106 -32.56 3.90 36.91
CA GLY A 106 -31.90 2.67 36.49
C GLY A 106 -32.22 2.32 35.04
N HIS A 107 -33.51 2.27 34.66
CA HIS A 107 -33.91 2.07 33.25
C HIS A 107 -33.38 3.18 32.32
N TYR A 108 -33.35 4.45 32.79
CA TYR A 108 -32.68 5.52 32.03
C TYR A 108 -31.18 5.23 31.82
N VAL A 109 -30.48 4.79 32.87
CA VAL A 109 -29.04 4.49 32.78
C VAL A 109 -28.79 3.32 31.85
N ASP A 110 -29.57 2.25 31.96
CA ASP A 110 -29.48 1.09 31.06
C ASP A 110 -29.65 1.51 29.60
N ALA A 111 -30.75 2.19 29.28
CA ALA A 111 -31.03 2.74 27.95
C ALA A 111 -30.00 3.79 27.46
N GLN A 112 -29.04 4.23 28.28
CA GLN A 112 -27.88 4.97 27.80
C GLN A 112 -26.67 4.07 27.54
N VAL A 113 -26.42 3.06 28.37
CA VAL A 113 -25.18 2.27 28.35
C VAL A 113 -25.30 0.93 27.60
N ASN A 114 -26.47 0.32 27.52
CA ASN A 114 -26.72 -0.90 26.74
C ASN A 114 -27.29 -0.55 25.34
N GLN A 115 -27.01 -1.43 24.38
CA GLN A 115 -27.57 -1.38 23.00
C GLN A 115 -28.62 -2.48 22.75
N VAL A 116 -28.62 -3.51 23.60
CA VAL A 116 -29.58 -4.60 23.62
C VAL A 116 -29.98 -4.74 25.07
N ASP A 117 -31.28 -4.79 25.32
CA ASP A 117 -31.80 -4.82 26.68
C ASP A 117 -31.33 -6.06 27.45
N SER A 118 -31.12 -5.91 28.76
CA SER A 118 -30.85 -7.04 29.64
C SER A 118 -32.18 -7.57 30.19
N ALA A 119 -32.29 -8.87 30.41
CA ALA A 119 -33.56 -9.46 30.81
C ALA A 119 -33.76 -9.40 32.34
N GLY A 120 -34.70 -8.57 32.80
CA GLY A 120 -35.04 -8.47 34.23
C GLY A 120 -35.92 -7.27 34.59
N ASP A 121 -35.66 -6.75 35.80
CA ASP A 121 -36.03 -5.41 36.26
C ASP A 121 -34.72 -4.72 36.69
N GLU A 122 -33.96 -4.31 35.68
CA GLU A 122 -32.65 -3.67 35.74
C GLU A 122 -32.71 -2.39 36.59
N GLY A 123 -33.85 -1.69 36.55
CA GLY A 123 -34.17 -0.53 37.36
C GLY A 123 -34.21 -0.84 38.85
N ALA A 124 -34.97 -1.83 39.30
CA ALA A 124 -35.05 -2.23 40.71
C ALA A 124 -33.73 -2.80 41.23
N ILE A 125 -33.01 -3.56 40.41
CA ILE A 125 -31.65 -4.03 40.76
C ILE A 125 -30.72 -2.83 40.96
N PHE A 126 -30.74 -1.85 40.04
CA PHE A 126 -29.96 -0.62 40.17
C PHE A 126 -30.37 0.19 41.41
N ALA A 127 -31.67 0.34 41.69
CA ALA A 127 -32.20 1.09 42.84
C ALA A 127 -31.75 0.54 44.20
N GLU A 128 -31.68 -0.78 44.35
CA GLU A 128 -31.15 -1.43 45.55
C GLU A 128 -29.62 -1.26 45.67
N LEU A 129 -28.89 -1.48 44.57
CA LEU A 129 -27.42 -1.40 44.55
C LEU A 129 -26.87 0.02 44.72
N VAL A 130 -27.53 1.03 44.14
CA VAL A 130 -27.15 2.45 44.23
C VAL A 130 -27.33 3.00 45.66
N GLN A 131 -28.31 2.47 46.41
CA GLN A 131 -28.51 2.77 47.83
C GLN A 131 -27.52 2.03 48.75
N GLY A 132 -26.71 1.11 48.20
CA GLY A 132 -25.72 0.32 48.94
C GLY A 132 -26.29 -0.89 49.65
N ASN A 133 -27.50 -1.35 49.28
CA ASN A 133 -28.04 -2.61 49.75
C ASN A 133 -27.31 -3.78 49.07
N SER A 134 -27.30 -4.94 49.72
CA SER A 134 -26.71 -6.16 49.16
C SER A 134 -27.81 -7.15 48.82
N LEU A 135 -27.99 -7.42 47.53
CA LEU A 135 -28.91 -8.44 47.04
C LEU A 135 -28.29 -9.83 47.27
N ASP A 136 -29.07 -10.77 47.81
CA ASP A 136 -28.70 -12.18 47.78
C ASP A 136 -29.07 -12.81 46.43
N VAL A 137 -28.48 -13.96 46.12
CA VAL A 137 -28.65 -14.62 44.82
C VAL A 137 -30.13 -14.92 44.54
N ALA A 138 -30.92 -15.27 45.54
CA ALA A 138 -32.33 -15.60 45.35
C ALA A 138 -33.21 -14.36 45.08
N THR A 139 -32.83 -13.20 45.61
CA THR A 139 -33.48 -11.92 45.31
C THR A 139 -33.05 -11.40 43.94
N LEU A 140 -31.76 -11.49 43.60
CA LEU A 140 -31.23 -11.07 42.30
C LEU A 140 -31.78 -11.92 41.16
N ASP A 141 -31.83 -13.25 41.31
CA ASP A 141 -32.43 -14.17 40.34
C ASP A 141 -33.95 -13.98 40.20
N ALA A 142 -34.62 -13.41 41.23
CA ALA A 142 -36.05 -13.10 41.17
C ALA A 142 -36.33 -11.80 40.42
N LEU A 143 -35.52 -10.75 40.62
CA LEU A 143 -35.63 -9.49 39.88
C LEU A 143 -35.23 -9.69 38.40
N ARG A 144 -34.20 -10.49 38.10
CA ARG A 144 -33.84 -10.91 36.73
C ARG A 144 -34.83 -11.90 36.08
N ALA A 145 -35.92 -12.22 36.76
CA ALA A 145 -37.02 -13.03 36.25
C ALA A 145 -38.37 -12.30 36.33
N GLU A 146 -38.36 -11.05 36.81
CA GLU A 146 -39.42 -10.08 36.53
C GLU A 146 -39.29 -9.69 35.05
N ASN A 147 -40.39 -9.27 34.44
CA ASN A 147 -40.46 -8.90 33.03
C ASN A 147 -41.39 -7.70 32.92
N ASP A 148 -40.82 -6.53 32.70
CA ASP A 148 -41.44 -5.21 32.83
C ASP A 148 -41.75 -4.54 31.49
N GLN A 149 -41.84 -5.36 30.42
CA GLN A 149 -42.41 -5.12 29.07
C GLN A 149 -43.87 -4.60 29.07
N THR A 150 -44.21 -3.66 29.95
CA THR A 150 -45.53 -3.08 30.13
C THR A 150 -45.68 -1.86 29.24
N THR A 151 -46.78 -1.81 28.50
CA THR A 151 -47.21 -0.60 27.80
C THR A 151 -48.03 0.29 28.73
N ILE A 152 -47.69 1.58 28.80
CA ILE A 152 -48.57 2.60 29.40
C ILE A 152 -49.04 3.58 28.32
N ILE A 153 -50.30 4.03 28.40
CA ILE A 153 -50.85 4.99 27.42
C ILE A 153 -50.85 6.38 28.04
N VAL A 154 -50.00 7.27 27.54
CA VAL A 154 -49.91 8.66 28.01
C VAL A 154 -50.41 9.58 26.91
N ASN A 155 -51.48 10.34 27.20
CA ASN A 155 -52.13 11.29 26.27
C ASN A 155 -52.60 10.74 24.91
N GLY A 156 -52.54 9.43 24.68
CA GLY A 156 -52.93 8.75 23.44
C GLY A 156 -51.79 8.05 22.71
N GLU A 157 -50.54 8.26 23.15
CA GLU A 157 -49.36 7.52 22.68
C GLU A 157 -49.17 6.26 23.53
N ILE A 158 -48.84 5.14 22.88
CA ILE A 158 -48.39 3.92 23.56
C ILE A 158 -46.92 4.12 23.89
N ILE A 159 -46.59 4.15 25.17
CA ILE A 159 -45.21 4.16 25.65
C ILE A 159 -44.85 2.73 26.01
N GLN A 160 -43.95 2.15 25.23
CA GLN A 160 -43.16 1.00 25.66
C GLN A 160 -42.14 1.44 26.72
N VAL A 161 -41.94 0.63 27.74
CA VAL A 161 -40.88 0.86 28.73
C VAL A 161 -39.53 0.32 28.20
N GLU A 162 -39.55 -0.72 27.37
CA GLU A 162 -38.38 -1.39 26.77
C GLU A 162 -38.61 -1.77 25.28
N GLN A 163 -37.54 -1.95 24.50
CA GLN A 163 -37.62 -2.16 23.03
C GLN A 163 -37.89 -3.64 22.70
N ALA A 164 -38.82 -3.91 21.77
CA ALA A 164 -39.26 -5.26 21.44
C ALA A 164 -39.34 -5.50 19.92
N ASN A 165 -39.00 -6.72 19.48
CA ASN A 165 -39.43 -7.21 18.18
C ASN A 165 -40.96 -7.38 18.20
N PHE A 166 -41.63 -6.90 17.16
CA PHE A 166 -43.07 -7.06 17.02
C PHE A 166 -43.38 -8.38 16.31
N THR A 167 -44.14 -9.27 16.95
CA THR A 167 -44.52 -10.56 16.36
C THR A 167 -46.02 -10.78 16.52
N GLY A 168 -46.70 -11.03 15.41
CA GLY A 168 -48.10 -11.36 15.32
C GLY A 168 -48.42 -12.80 15.70
N THR A 169 -49.50 -13.30 15.13
CA THR A 169 -50.08 -14.61 15.37
C THR A 169 -50.40 -15.30 14.03
N ASN A 170 -50.92 -16.52 14.06
CA ASN A 170 -51.35 -17.21 12.85
C ASN A 170 -52.77 -16.81 12.39
N GLY A 171 -53.11 -15.52 12.41
CA GLY A 171 -54.27 -14.96 11.70
C GLY A 171 -54.37 -13.43 11.76
N ASP A 172 -55.02 -12.84 10.74
CA ASP A 172 -55.20 -11.41 10.45
C ASP A 172 -54.87 -10.43 11.60
N ASP A 173 -53.62 -9.97 11.66
CA ASP A 173 -53.09 -9.06 12.68
C ASP A 173 -52.96 -7.60 12.18
N ASN A 174 -52.86 -6.65 13.13
CA ASN A 174 -52.64 -5.23 12.83
C ASN A 174 -51.60 -4.69 13.79
N ILE A 175 -50.40 -4.44 13.27
CA ILE A 175 -49.20 -4.13 14.03
C ILE A 175 -48.66 -2.78 13.55
N THR A 176 -48.25 -1.95 14.51
CA THR A 176 -47.59 -0.67 14.25
C THR A 176 -46.38 -0.58 15.14
N GLY A 177 -45.22 -0.30 14.55
CA GLY A 177 -43.95 -0.06 15.20
C GLY A 177 -43.88 1.30 15.88
N THR A 178 -42.67 1.86 15.92
CA THR A 178 -42.27 3.00 16.74
C THR A 178 -41.80 4.17 15.89
N SER A 179 -40.72 4.84 16.26
CA SER A 179 -40.11 5.90 15.43
C SER A 179 -38.59 5.74 15.42
N GLY A 180 -38.14 4.49 15.50
CA GLY A 180 -36.77 4.03 15.35
C GLY A 180 -36.79 2.54 14.99
N ASP A 181 -35.65 2.08 14.48
CA ASP A 181 -35.45 0.80 13.81
C ASP A 181 -36.10 -0.40 14.52
N ASP A 182 -37.12 -0.99 13.88
CA ASP A 182 -37.94 -2.10 14.37
C ASP A 182 -37.74 -3.40 13.58
N ASN A 183 -38.15 -4.53 14.16
CA ASN A 183 -38.36 -5.80 13.44
C ASN A 183 -39.81 -6.24 13.62
N ILE A 184 -40.54 -6.42 12.52
CA ILE A 184 -41.98 -6.71 12.52
C ILE A 184 -42.27 -7.99 11.72
N TYR A 185 -42.96 -8.95 12.35
CA TYR A 185 -43.30 -10.26 11.77
C TYR A 185 -44.82 -10.52 11.88
N GLY A 186 -45.52 -10.73 10.77
CA GLY A 186 -46.95 -11.09 10.75
C GLY A 186 -47.23 -12.55 11.11
N LEU A 187 -46.64 -13.48 10.32
CA LEU A 187 -46.63 -14.95 10.39
C LEU A 187 -47.58 -15.69 9.41
N ASP A 188 -48.83 -15.93 9.78
CA ASP A 188 -49.86 -16.43 8.85
C ASP A 188 -51.07 -15.51 9.02
N GLY A 189 -51.67 -14.95 7.98
CA GLY A 189 -52.75 -13.99 8.16
C GLY A 189 -53.15 -13.25 6.90
N ASN A 190 -53.71 -12.07 7.06
CA ASN A 190 -53.85 -11.04 6.03
C ASN A 190 -53.57 -9.76 6.79
N ASP A 191 -52.29 -9.54 7.02
CA ASP A 191 -51.80 -8.71 8.10
C ASP A 191 -51.66 -7.26 7.64
N THR A 192 -51.70 -6.33 8.58
CA THR A 192 -51.46 -4.91 8.31
C THR A 192 -50.31 -4.46 9.19
N LEU A 193 -49.12 -4.34 8.60
CA LEU A 193 -47.87 -4.04 9.30
C LEU A 193 -47.39 -2.63 8.91
N SER A 194 -47.02 -1.82 9.90
CA SER A 194 -46.46 -0.49 9.66
C SER A 194 -45.25 -0.23 10.55
N GLY A 195 -44.10 0.10 9.97
CA GLY A 195 -42.90 0.52 10.69
C GLY A 195 -43.06 1.89 11.36
N LEU A 196 -43.46 2.88 10.54
CA LEU A 196 -43.58 4.33 10.75
C LEU A 196 -42.30 5.12 10.48
N GLY A 197 -41.14 4.67 10.97
CA GLY A 197 -39.87 5.31 10.64
C GLY A 197 -38.75 4.96 11.62
N GLY A 198 -37.51 5.11 11.17
CA GLY A 198 -36.45 4.17 11.52
C GLY A 198 -36.15 3.28 10.30
N ASN A 199 -35.09 2.48 10.36
CA ASN A 199 -34.79 1.50 9.31
C ASN A 199 -35.41 0.16 9.71
N ASP A 200 -36.61 -0.13 9.21
CA ASP A 200 -37.45 -1.21 9.72
C ASP A 200 -37.32 -2.49 8.88
N ASN A 201 -37.29 -3.66 9.54
CA ASN A 201 -37.33 -4.95 8.87
C ASN A 201 -38.75 -5.54 8.99
N ILE A 202 -39.48 -5.64 7.88
CA ILE A 202 -40.90 -6.01 7.87
C ILE A 202 -41.11 -7.29 7.07
N TYR A 203 -41.63 -8.31 7.73
CA TYR A 203 -41.91 -9.65 7.22
C TYR A 203 -43.43 -9.91 7.37
N GLY A 204 -44.15 -10.10 6.27
CA GLY A 204 -45.59 -10.38 6.29
C GLY A 204 -45.86 -11.82 6.71
N GLY A 205 -45.59 -12.75 5.80
CA GLY A 205 -45.75 -14.18 5.99
C GLY A 205 -46.81 -14.78 5.06
N ASN A 206 -47.47 -15.87 5.48
CA ASN A 206 -48.44 -16.53 4.61
C ASN A 206 -49.77 -15.76 4.62
N GLY A 207 -50.05 -14.95 3.60
CA GLY A 207 -51.18 -14.05 3.63
C GLY A 207 -51.42 -13.21 2.38
N ASN A 208 -52.35 -12.27 2.44
CA ASN A 208 -52.38 -11.14 1.50
C ASN A 208 -52.19 -9.90 2.37
N ASP A 209 -50.94 -9.51 2.55
CA ASP A 209 -50.53 -8.59 3.59
C ASP A 209 -50.42 -7.15 3.07
N SER A 210 -50.50 -6.19 3.98
CA SER A 210 -50.36 -4.77 3.71
C SER A 210 -49.21 -4.23 4.54
N LEU A 211 -48.04 -4.12 3.90
CA LEU A 211 -46.78 -3.72 4.52
C LEU A 211 -46.48 -2.26 4.21
N ASN A 212 -46.14 -1.47 5.23
CA ASN A 212 -45.75 -0.08 5.08
C ASN A 212 -44.50 0.19 5.94
N GLY A 213 -43.39 0.59 5.32
CA GLY A 213 -42.18 1.01 6.02
C GLY A 213 -42.44 2.32 6.76
N GLY A 214 -41.99 3.43 6.20
CA GLY A 214 -42.36 4.77 6.65
C GLY A 214 -41.35 5.82 6.25
N ASP A 215 -40.68 6.41 7.24
CA ASP A 215 -39.55 7.32 7.05
C ASP A 215 -38.23 6.63 7.48
N GLY A 216 -37.47 6.09 6.53
CA GLY A 216 -36.19 5.42 6.76
C GLY A 216 -35.81 4.53 5.58
N ASN A 217 -34.78 3.70 5.74
CA ASN A 217 -34.39 2.72 4.72
C ASN A 217 -34.89 1.33 5.14
N ASP A 218 -36.06 0.96 4.64
CA ASP A 218 -36.81 -0.20 5.11
C ASP A 218 -36.49 -1.47 4.29
N TYR A 219 -36.68 -2.64 4.91
CA TYR A 219 -36.36 -3.95 4.32
C TYR A 219 -37.56 -4.89 4.36
N PHE A 220 -37.89 -5.46 3.20
CA PHE A 220 -39.00 -6.38 2.99
C PHE A 220 -38.52 -7.70 2.36
N THR A 221 -39.19 -8.81 2.68
CA THR A 221 -38.95 -10.13 2.07
C THR A 221 -40.11 -10.62 1.22
N ASN A 222 -39.86 -11.59 0.33
CA ASN A 222 -40.96 -12.29 -0.33
C ASN A 222 -41.62 -13.29 0.62
N ASP A 223 -42.89 -13.04 0.87
CA ASP A 223 -43.76 -13.97 1.59
C ASP A 223 -44.83 -14.53 0.63
N ALA A 224 -45.88 -15.17 1.15
CA ALA A 224 -46.73 -16.04 0.33
C ALA A 224 -48.18 -15.55 0.19
N GLY A 225 -48.43 -14.73 -0.84
CA GLY A 225 -49.77 -14.55 -1.42
C GLY A 225 -49.92 -13.40 -2.43
N ASN A 226 -50.58 -12.31 -2.05
CA ASN A 226 -50.75 -11.15 -2.94
C ASN A 226 -50.59 -9.88 -2.12
N ASP A 227 -49.34 -9.51 -1.88
CA ASP A 227 -49.00 -8.53 -0.88
C ASP A 227 -49.03 -7.11 -1.46
N THR A 228 -49.26 -6.13 -0.60
CA THR A 228 -49.22 -4.70 -0.93
C THR A 228 -48.15 -4.05 -0.07
N ILE A 229 -47.01 -3.71 -0.70
CA ILE A 229 -45.85 -3.15 -0.04
C ILE A 229 -45.75 -1.65 -0.37
N ASN A 230 -45.43 -0.85 0.63
CA ASN A 230 -45.00 0.53 0.44
C ASN A 230 -43.76 0.74 1.31
N GLY A 231 -42.60 1.07 0.74
CA GLY A 231 -41.43 1.47 1.54
C GLY A 231 -41.75 2.80 2.22
N GLY A 232 -41.49 3.90 1.53
CA GLY A 232 -42.07 5.20 1.85
C GLY A 232 -41.16 6.36 1.49
N SER A 233 -40.38 6.79 2.47
CA SER A 233 -39.41 7.89 2.38
C SER A 233 -38.00 7.39 2.74
N GLY A 234 -37.25 6.87 1.77
CA GLY A 234 -35.82 6.58 1.94
C GLY A 234 -35.27 5.84 0.74
N ASN A 235 -34.39 4.88 1.00
CA ASN A 235 -33.96 3.89 0.03
C ASN A 235 -34.43 2.51 0.53
N ASP A 236 -35.57 2.05 0.01
CA ASP A 236 -36.27 0.87 0.52
C ASP A 236 -35.97 -0.37 -0.33
N ARG A 237 -35.71 -1.52 0.33
CA ARG A 237 -35.27 -2.76 -0.32
C ARG A 237 -36.31 -3.88 -0.21
N TYR A 238 -36.67 -4.46 -1.36
CA TYR A 238 -37.46 -5.68 -1.44
C TYR A 238 -36.58 -6.83 -1.92
N ASN A 239 -36.17 -7.70 -1.00
CA ASN A 239 -35.38 -8.89 -1.29
C ASN A 239 -36.29 -10.11 -1.49
N ALA A 240 -36.21 -10.76 -2.64
CA ALA A 240 -37.07 -11.89 -2.96
C ALA A 240 -36.30 -13.08 -3.56
N ASN A 241 -36.63 -14.29 -3.10
CA ASN A 241 -36.08 -15.53 -3.66
C ASN A 241 -37.22 -16.44 -4.14
N TYR A 242 -37.43 -16.49 -5.45
CA TYR A 242 -38.45 -17.30 -6.10
C TYR A 242 -37.90 -18.61 -6.70
N SER A 243 -36.66 -19.02 -6.36
CA SER A 243 -35.99 -20.22 -6.93
C SER A 243 -36.74 -21.56 -6.74
N ASN A 244 -37.74 -21.59 -5.86
CA ASN A 244 -38.60 -22.76 -5.60
C ASN A 244 -40.04 -22.59 -6.14
N ALA A 245 -40.30 -21.53 -6.91
CA ALA A 245 -41.58 -21.27 -7.54
C ALA A 245 -41.92 -22.31 -8.62
N SER A 246 -43.21 -22.55 -8.83
CA SER A 246 -43.71 -23.56 -9.78
C SER A 246 -44.22 -22.96 -11.10
N SER A 247 -43.81 -21.73 -11.41
CA SER A 247 -44.16 -20.97 -12.61
C SER A 247 -43.19 -19.79 -12.74
N GLY A 248 -42.93 -19.34 -13.97
CA GLY A 248 -42.11 -18.16 -14.22
C GLY A 248 -42.69 -16.87 -13.64
N LEU A 249 -41.76 -15.97 -13.37
CA LEU A 249 -41.91 -14.67 -12.75
C LEU A 249 -42.04 -13.58 -13.81
N THR A 250 -42.86 -12.57 -13.53
CA THR A 250 -42.90 -11.35 -14.33
C THR A 250 -42.98 -10.15 -13.42
N MET A 251 -41.90 -9.39 -13.36
CA MET A 251 -41.87 -8.08 -12.73
C MET A 251 -42.38 -7.01 -13.71
N THR A 252 -43.01 -5.97 -13.17
CA THR A 252 -43.14 -4.66 -13.83
C THR A 252 -42.61 -3.60 -12.88
N TYR A 253 -41.90 -2.59 -13.41
CA TYR A 253 -41.28 -1.55 -12.58
C TYR A 253 -41.31 -0.17 -13.27
N ASP A 254 -41.64 0.87 -12.52
CA ASP A 254 -41.56 2.28 -12.90
C ASP A 254 -40.52 2.97 -12.01
N THR A 255 -39.29 3.08 -12.52
CA THR A 255 -38.11 3.66 -11.85
C THR A 255 -38.31 5.13 -11.44
N ALA A 256 -39.32 5.83 -11.97
CA ALA A 256 -39.62 7.21 -11.56
C ALA A 256 -40.47 7.28 -10.27
N THR A 257 -40.99 6.14 -9.78
CA THR A 257 -41.86 6.06 -8.60
C THR A 257 -41.58 4.87 -7.69
N GLY A 258 -40.52 4.09 -7.95
CA GLY A 258 -40.21 2.86 -7.21
C GLY A 258 -41.40 1.89 -7.15
N SER A 259 -42.24 1.85 -8.19
CA SER A 259 -43.57 1.21 -8.13
C SER A 259 -43.75 0.15 -9.19
N GLY A 260 -44.44 -0.93 -8.84
CA GLY A 260 -44.50 -2.10 -9.71
C GLY A 260 -45.30 -3.26 -9.18
N THR A 261 -45.09 -4.41 -9.81
CA THR A 261 -45.70 -5.70 -9.42
C THR A 261 -44.75 -6.85 -9.69
N ILE A 262 -44.74 -7.87 -8.84
CA ILE A 262 -44.13 -9.17 -9.14
C ILE A 262 -45.25 -10.20 -9.25
N THR A 263 -45.29 -10.94 -10.36
CA THR A 263 -46.32 -11.96 -10.62
C THR A 263 -45.69 -13.32 -10.79
N VAL A 264 -46.13 -14.31 -10.00
CA VAL A 264 -45.68 -15.71 -10.09
C VAL A 264 -46.90 -16.62 -10.15
N GLY A 265 -47.17 -17.19 -11.33
CA GLY A 265 -48.31 -18.10 -11.54
C GLY A 265 -49.69 -17.44 -11.38
N THR A 266 -50.23 -17.42 -10.15
CA THR A 266 -51.50 -16.74 -9.78
C THR A 266 -51.36 -15.76 -8.62
N GLU A 267 -50.17 -15.68 -8.03
CA GLU A 267 -49.81 -14.77 -6.95
C GLU A 267 -49.24 -13.48 -7.55
N THR A 268 -49.54 -12.34 -6.95
CA THR A 268 -49.20 -11.02 -7.50
C THR A 268 -49.03 -10.00 -6.39
N ASP A 269 -47.78 -9.69 -6.10
CA ASP A 269 -47.38 -8.67 -5.14
C ASP A 269 -47.35 -7.32 -5.85
N THR A 270 -47.79 -6.26 -5.17
CA THR A 270 -47.81 -4.88 -5.67
C THR A 270 -47.02 -4.01 -4.73
N PHE A 271 -46.09 -3.21 -5.25
CA PHE A 271 -45.22 -2.38 -4.42
C PHE A 271 -45.14 -0.93 -4.92
N THR A 272 -44.87 0.01 -4.01
CA THR A 272 -44.62 1.44 -4.27
C THR A 272 -43.50 1.97 -3.37
N SER A 273 -42.73 2.97 -3.83
CA SER A 273 -41.53 3.44 -3.11
C SER A 273 -40.63 2.27 -2.68
N ILE A 274 -40.19 1.47 -3.64
CA ILE A 274 -39.10 0.49 -3.47
C ILE A 274 -38.00 0.89 -4.45
N GLU A 275 -36.81 1.14 -3.91
CA GLU A 275 -35.65 1.60 -4.65
C GLU A 275 -34.68 0.46 -4.98
N SER A 276 -34.68 -0.64 -4.20
CA SER A 276 -33.72 -1.76 -4.33
C SER A 276 -34.36 -3.14 -4.49
N PHE A 277 -33.75 -3.96 -5.34
CA PHE A 277 -34.00 -5.41 -5.46
C PHE A 277 -32.72 -6.24 -5.24
N ASN A 278 -31.76 -5.72 -4.48
CA ASN A 278 -30.51 -6.44 -4.26
C ASN A 278 -30.79 -7.82 -3.61
N GLY A 279 -30.16 -8.87 -4.15
CA GLY A 279 -30.31 -10.27 -3.73
C GLY A 279 -31.48 -11.02 -4.39
N PHE A 280 -32.16 -10.41 -5.38
CA PHE A 280 -33.34 -10.98 -6.03
C PHE A 280 -32.99 -12.19 -6.89
N LYS A 281 -33.74 -13.28 -6.72
CA LYS A 281 -33.56 -14.52 -7.48
C LYS A 281 -34.86 -14.97 -8.13
N GLY A 282 -34.81 -15.21 -9.44
CA GLY A 282 -35.87 -15.78 -10.25
C GLY A 282 -36.06 -17.28 -9.99
N THR A 283 -36.46 -18.01 -11.02
CA THR A 283 -37.12 -19.33 -10.96
C THR A 283 -36.38 -20.40 -11.78
N GLU A 284 -37.04 -21.53 -12.09
CA GLU A 284 -36.59 -22.52 -13.08
C GLU A 284 -37.28 -22.34 -14.45
N TYR A 285 -37.85 -21.16 -14.70
CA TYR A 285 -38.56 -20.78 -15.91
C TYR A 285 -38.17 -19.36 -16.36
N ASN A 286 -38.49 -19.04 -17.63
CA ASN A 286 -38.38 -17.71 -18.21
C ASN A 286 -38.95 -16.59 -17.35
N ASP A 287 -38.08 -15.70 -16.88
CA ASP A 287 -38.39 -14.61 -15.98
C ASP A 287 -38.17 -13.21 -16.59
N VAL A 288 -38.79 -12.20 -15.96
CA VAL A 288 -38.53 -10.78 -16.24
C VAL A 288 -38.26 -10.07 -14.92
N ILE A 289 -37.05 -9.57 -14.74
CA ILE A 289 -36.53 -8.99 -13.49
C ILE A 289 -35.98 -7.58 -13.76
N PHE A 290 -36.18 -6.67 -12.81
CA PHE A 290 -35.57 -5.33 -12.81
C PHE A 290 -34.81 -5.12 -11.50
N GLY A 291 -33.66 -4.45 -11.57
CA GLY A 291 -32.98 -3.84 -10.44
C GLY A 291 -33.61 -2.49 -10.08
N GLY A 292 -32.84 -1.63 -9.42
CA GLY A 292 -33.37 -0.51 -8.65
C GLY A 292 -33.49 0.85 -9.36
N THR A 293 -33.40 1.92 -8.56
CA THR A 293 -33.39 3.31 -9.05
C THR A 293 -32.04 4.00 -8.87
N ALA A 294 -31.86 5.19 -9.44
CA ALA A 294 -30.63 5.99 -9.32
C ALA A 294 -30.31 6.55 -7.90
N GLY A 295 -30.88 5.98 -6.84
CA GLY A 295 -30.48 6.16 -5.44
C GLY A 295 -29.71 4.96 -4.86
N GLU A 296 -29.60 3.88 -5.61
CA GLU A 296 -28.91 2.63 -5.28
C GLU A 296 -27.38 2.77 -5.29
N ASN A 297 -26.70 1.76 -4.73
CA ASN A 297 -25.27 1.55 -5.00
C ASN A 297 -25.00 0.31 -5.87
N SER A 298 -25.80 -0.77 -5.74
CA SER A 298 -25.56 -2.08 -6.38
C SER A 298 -26.67 -3.09 -6.05
N ASN A 299 -27.05 -3.94 -7.01
CA ASN A 299 -27.95 -5.09 -6.89
C ASN A 299 -27.25 -6.41 -7.32
N ASP A 300 -27.34 -7.46 -6.50
CA ASP A 300 -27.10 -8.86 -6.93
C ASP A 300 -28.43 -9.41 -7.49
N LEU A 301 -28.47 -9.70 -8.80
CA LEU A 301 -29.64 -10.22 -9.50
C LEU A 301 -29.30 -11.59 -10.13
N SER A 302 -30.21 -12.56 -10.01
CA SER A 302 -30.08 -13.87 -10.65
C SER A 302 -31.38 -14.29 -11.36
N GLY A 303 -31.29 -14.70 -12.62
CA GLY A 303 -32.40 -15.28 -13.39
C GLY A 303 -32.72 -16.69 -12.89
N GLY A 304 -31.83 -17.63 -13.18
CA GLY A 304 -31.95 -19.03 -12.80
C GLY A 304 -31.91 -19.93 -14.02
N SER A 305 -32.75 -20.97 -14.07
CA SER A 305 -32.91 -21.73 -15.31
C SER A 305 -34.03 -21.11 -16.13
N GLY A 306 -33.82 -20.82 -17.42
CA GLY A 306 -34.87 -20.12 -18.16
C GLY A 306 -34.40 -19.58 -19.51
N ASN A 307 -35.18 -18.67 -20.09
CA ASN A 307 -34.60 -17.67 -20.98
C ASN A 307 -35.12 -16.35 -20.42
N ASP A 308 -34.26 -15.68 -19.67
CA ASP A 308 -34.63 -14.63 -18.76
C ASP A 308 -34.35 -13.25 -19.37
N THR A 309 -34.94 -12.23 -18.78
CA THR A 309 -34.70 -10.85 -19.18
C THR A 309 -34.50 -10.01 -17.92
N ILE A 310 -33.27 -9.57 -17.71
CA ILE A 310 -32.84 -8.84 -16.52
C ILE A 310 -32.35 -7.45 -16.94
N SER A 311 -32.65 -6.45 -16.12
CA SER A 311 -32.30 -5.05 -16.34
C SER A 311 -31.93 -4.40 -15.01
N GLY A 312 -30.64 -4.15 -14.74
CA GLY A 312 -30.19 -3.53 -13.48
C GLY A 312 -30.76 -2.13 -13.26
N ASN A 313 -30.74 -1.34 -14.33
CA ASN A 313 -31.18 0.06 -14.48
C ASN A 313 -30.18 1.11 -14.00
N ALA A 314 -29.78 1.10 -12.72
CA ALA A 314 -28.90 2.12 -12.15
C ALA A 314 -28.27 1.67 -10.82
N GLY A 315 -26.98 1.97 -10.63
CA GLY A 315 -26.13 1.41 -9.59
C GLY A 315 -25.17 0.37 -10.18
N ASP A 316 -24.07 0.06 -9.48
CA ASP A 316 -23.07 -0.91 -9.95
C ASP A 316 -23.63 -2.36 -9.75
N ASP A 317 -24.39 -2.90 -10.70
CA ASP A 317 -25.16 -4.14 -10.53
C ASP A 317 -24.39 -5.41 -10.97
N ASP A 318 -24.47 -6.50 -10.18
CA ASP A 318 -24.00 -7.85 -10.53
C ASP A 318 -25.19 -8.68 -11.06
N ILE A 319 -25.21 -8.97 -12.36
CA ILE A 319 -26.34 -9.60 -13.07
C ILE A 319 -25.96 -10.97 -13.62
N ASN A 320 -26.62 -12.02 -13.12
CA ASN A 320 -26.38 -13.41 -13.52
C ASN A 320 -27.61 -13.99 -14.26
N GLY A 321 -27.43 -14.50 -15.48
CA GLY A 321 -28.45 -15.27 -16.20
C GLY A 321 -28.64 -16.67 -15.59
N GLU A 322 -27.52 -17.41 -15.51
CA GLU A 322 -27.38 -18.82 -15.10
C GLU A 322 -27.58 -19.85 -16.24
N ASP A 323 -28.78 -20.40 -16.44
CA ASP A 323 -28.99 -21.64 -17.22
C ASP A 323 -30.00 -21.44 -18.37
N GLY A 324 -29.58 -20.77 -19.45
CA GLY A 324 -30.32 -20.75 -20.71
C GLY A 324 -29.90 -19.69 -21.73
N ASN A 325 -30.85 -19.00 -22.35
CA ASN A 325 -30.57 -18.06 -23.45
C ASN A 325 -31.10 -16.68 -23.09
N ASP A 326 -30.31 -15.93 -22.35
CA ASP A 326 -30.75 -14.81 -21.53
C ASP A 326 -30.50 -13.45 -22.19
N VAL A 327 -31.18 -12.42 -21.68
CA VAL A 327 -31.02 -11.03 -22.12
C VAL A 327 -30.76 -10.16 -20.90
N LEU A 328 -29.49 -9.82 -20.71
CA LEU A 328 -29.01 -9.03 -19.58
C LEU A 328 -28.73 -7.60 -20.04
N ASN A 329 -29.17 -6.61 -19.26
CA ASN A 329 -28.88 -5.21 -19.49
C ASN A 329 -28.43 -4.63 -18.14
N GLY A 330 -27.24 -4.05 -18.07
CA GLY A 330 -26.75 -3.34 -16.90
C GLY A 330 -27.57 -2.07 -16.71
N GLY A 331 -27.15 -1.01 -17.39
CA GLY A 331 -27.93 0.21 -17.58
C GLY A 331 -27.10 1.45 -17.38
N ALA A 332 -26.83 1.80 -16.14
CA ALA A 332 -26.10 3.01 -15.76
C ALA A 332 -25.30 2.79 -14.49
N ASP A 333 -24.08 3.35 -14.49
CA ASP A 333 -23.01 2.99 -13.56
C ASP A 333 -22.39 1.63 -13.94
N ASN A 334 -21.48 1.04 -13.15
CA ASN A 334 -20.54 0.03 -13.66
C ASN A 334 -20.99 -1.40 -13.36
N ASP A 335 -21.48 -2.11 -14.39
CA ASP A 335 -22.20 -3.37 -14.20
C ASP A 335 -21.35 -4.62 -14.49
N GLY A 336 -21.54 -5.67 -13.71
CA GLY A 336 -20.96 -7.01 -13.94
C GLY A 336 -21.99 -7.95 -14.55
N LEU A 337 -21.84 -8.33 -15.82
CA LEU A 337 -22.80 -9.17 -16.54
C LEU A 337 -22.22 -10.56 -16.82
N TYR A 338 -22.93 -11.58 -16.34
CA TYR A 338 -22.57 -13.01 -16.44
C TYR A 338 -23.75 -13.76 -17.07
N GLY A 339 -23.59 -14.26 -18.30
CA GLY A 339 -24.64 -14.98 -19.03
C GLY A 339 -24.85 -16.38 -18.45
N GLY A 340 -23.81 -17.19 -18.44
CA GLY A 340 -23.84 -18.58 -17.97
C GLY A 340 -23.91 -19.61 -19.11
N ASN A 341 -24.90 -20.51 -19.09
CA ASN A 341 -24.98 -21.63 -20.04
C ASN A 341 -26.02 -21.40 -21.16
N GLY A 342 -25.62 -20.76 -22.27
CA GLY A 342 -26.34 -20.92 -23.54
C GLY A 342 -25.91 -19.97 -24.65
N ASN A 343 -26.78 -19.10 -25.14
CA ASN A 343 -26.36 -18.10 -26.14
C ASN A 343 -27.07 -16.80 -25.79
N ASP A 344 -26.32 -15.94 -25.13
CA ASP A 344 -26.87 -14.85 -24.33
C ASP A 344 -26.66 -13.50 -25.03
N VAL A 345 -27.40 -12.50 -24.58
CA VAL A 345 -27.28 -11.12 -25.04
C VAL A 345 -27.01 -10.23 -23.84
N LEU A 346 -25.78 -9.71 -23.74
CA LEU A 346 -25.30 -8.91 -22.62
C LEU A 346 -25.08 -7.46 -23.10
N ASN A 347 -25.78 -6.49 -22.53
CA ASN A 347 -25.60 -5.06 -22.82
C ASN A 347 -25.21 -4.31 -21.54
N GLY A 348 -24.04 -3.66 -21.48
CA GLY A 348 -23.67 -2.80 -20.34
C GLY A 348 -24.43 -1.46 -20.33
N ASP A 349 -24.67 -0.91 -21.52
CA ASP A 349 -25.26 0.41 -21.80
C ASP A 349 -24.36 1.60 -21.41
N THR A 350 -24.30 2.01 -20.13
CA THR A 350 -23.55 3.22 -19.72
C THR A 350 -22.79 3.07 -18.40
N GLY A 351 -21.67 2.36 -18.44
CA GLY A 351 -20.73 2.19 -17.33
C GLY A 351 -19.32 1.97 -17.84
N ASN A 352 -18.43 1.54 -16.94
CA ASN A 352 -17.23 0.78 -17.32
C ASN A 352 -17.52 -0.69 -16.99
N ASP A 353 -18.13 -1.39 -17.95
CA ASP A 353 -18.84 -2.64 -17.68
C ASP A 353 -17.92 -3.87 -17.78
N TYR A 354 -18.27 -4.94 -17.09
CA TYR A 354 -17.44 -6.14 -16.93
C TYR A 354 -18.16 -7.41 -17.40
N PHE A 355 -17.47 -8.20 -18.24
CA PHE A 355 -17.99 -9.42 -18.87
C PHE A 355 -17.02 -10.60 -18.71
N THR A 356 -17.55 -11.82 -18.59
CA THR A 356 -16.77 -13.08 -18.50
C THR A 356 -16.94 -14.00 -19.70
N ASN A 357 -16.04 -14.99 -19.85
CA ASN A 357 -16.20 -16.05 -20.84
C ASN A 357 -17.08 -17.17 -20.31
N ASP A 358 -18.35 -17.10 -20.66
CA ASP A 358 -19.35 -18.10 -20.29
C ASP A 358 -19.55 -19.10 -21.45
N ALA A 359 -20.59 -19.92 -21.41
CA ALA A 359 -20.68 -21.13 -22.21
C ALA A 359 -21.70 -21.06 -23.36
N GLY A 360 -21.30 -20.45 -24.48
CA GLY A 360 -21.81 -20.84 -25.80
C GLY A 360 -21.51 -19.93 -26.99
N ASN A 361 -22.43 -19.03 -27.38
CA ASN A 361 -22.22 -18.15 -28.54
C ASN A 361 -22.85 -16.79 -28.28
N ASP A 362 -22.15 -15.99 -27.49
CA ASP A 362 -22.76 -14.85 -26.83
C ASP A 362 -22.66 -13.57 -27.67
N THR A 363 -23.58 -12.64 -27.41
CA THR A 363 -23.61 -11.32 -28.05
C THR A 363 -23.43 -10.25 -26.99
N ILE A 364 -22.22 -9.75 -26.86
CA ILE A 364 -21.81 -8.77 -25.87
C ILE A 364 -21.79 -7.38 -26.50
N ASN A 365 -22.25 -6.38 -25.79
CA ASN A 365 -22.10 -4.98 -26.14
C ASN A 365 -21.84 -4.20 -24.84
N GLY A 366 -20.63 -3.69 -24.63
CA GLY A 366 -20.34 -2.84 -23.45
C GLY A 366 -21.23 -1.60 -23.49
N GLY A 367 -20.81 -0.61 -24.24
CA GLY A 367 -21.72 0.42 -24.75
C GLY A 367 -21.05 1.78 -24.80
N SER A 368 -21.01 2.47 -23.67
CA SER A 368 -20.24 3.70 -23.51
C SER A 368 -19.56 3.82 -22.15
N GLY A 369 -18.29 3.44 -22.13
CA GLY A 369 -17.30 3.83 -21.15
C GLY A 369 -15.94 3.26 -21.52
N SER A 370 -15.39 2.43 -20.63
CA SER A 370 -14.18 1.62 -20.81
C SER A 370 -14.57 0.22 -20.37
N ASP A 371 -14.98 -0.60 -21.34
CA ASP A 371 -15.67 -1.87 -21.09
C ASP A 371 -14.69 -3.05 -21.21
N ARG A 372 -14.72 -3.97 -20.25
CA ARG A 372 -13.73 -5.06 -20.10
C ARG A 372 -14.34 -6.43 -20.30
N TYR A 373 -13.78 -7.20 -21.22
CA TYR A 373 -14.05 -8.63 -21.37
C TYR A 373 -12.86 -9.43 -20.83
N ASN A 374 -13.02 -10.00 -19.63
CA ASN A 374 -12.03 -10.86 -19.00
C ASN A 374 -12.34 -12.33 -19.30
N ALA A 375 -11.40 -13.06 -19.90
CA ALA A 375 -11.62 -14.43 -20.31
C ALA A 375 -10.46 -15.36 -19.96
N ASN A 376 -10.77 -16.58 -19.54
CA ASN A 376 -9.78 -17.63 -19.29
C ASN A 376 -10.17 -18.91 -20.03
N TYR A 377 -9.52 -19.16 -21.17
CA TYR A 377 -9.74 -20.34 -22.01
C TYR A 377 -8.72 -21.47 -21.77
N SER A 378 -7.93 -21.42 -20.68
CA SER A 378 -6.85 -22.39 -20.40
C SER A 378 -7.29 -23.86 -20.30
N ASN A 379 -8.59 -24.11 -20.12
CA ASN A 379 -9.19 -25.45 -20.06
C ASN A 379 -9.95 -25.83 -21.35
N ALA A 380 -9.89 -25.00 -22.40
CA ALA A 380 -10.55 -25.24 -23.68
C ALA A 380 -9.91 -26.39 -24.45
N SER A 381 -10.72 -27.15 -25.18
CA SER A 381 -10.29 -28.36 -25.90
C SER A 381 -9.81 -28.11 -27.35
N SER A 382 -9.54 -26.85 -27.69
CA SER A 382 -9.16 -26.41 -29.03
C SER A 382 -8.63 -24.97 -28.97
N GLY A 383 -7.71 -24.63 -29.87
CA GLY A 383 -7.20 -23.27 -30.00
C GLY A 383 -8.26 -22.21 -30.31
N LEU A 384 -7.93 -21.01 -29.86
CA LEU A 384 -8.69 -19.78 -29.87
C LEU A 384 -8.30 -18.91 -31.07
N THR A 385 -9.28 -18.21 -31.63
CA THR A 385 -9.00 -17.18 -32.63
C THR A 385 -9.86 -15.97 -32.35
N MET A 386 -9.22 -14.89 -31.91
CA MET A 386 -9.83 -13.59 -31.79
C MET A 386 -9.79 -12.85 -33.15
N THR A 387 -10.78 -12.00 -33.40
CA THR A 387 -10.70 -10.89 -34.35
C THR A 387 -11.09 -9.61 -33.62
N TYR A 388 -10.43 -8.49 -33.93
CA TYR A 388 -10.68 -7.21 -33.27
C TYR A 388 -10.51 -6.02 -34.21
N ASP A 389 -11.42 -5.05 -34.13
CA ASP A 389 -11.38 -3.74 -34.80
C ASP A 389 -11.30 -2.64 -33.73
N THR A 390 -10.07 -2.19 -33.47
CA THR A 390 -9.73 -1.15 -32.48
C THR A 390 -10.41 0.20 -32.72
N ALA A 391 -11.00 0.43 -33.91
CA ALA A 391 -11.76 1.66 -34.17
C ALA A 391 -13.22 1.60 -33.67
N THR A 392 -13.70 0.42 -33.24
CA THR A 392 -15.08 0.18 -32.80
C THR A 392 -15.21 -0.75 -31.59
N GLY A 393 -14.09 -1.15 -30.97
CA GLY A 393 -14.08 -2.13 -29.87
C GLY A 393 -14.82 -3.43 -30.21
N SER A 394 -14.80 -3.84 -31.50
CA SER A 394 -15.71 -4.87 -32.02
C SER A 394 -14.97 -6.07 -32.58
N GLY A 395 -15.51 -7.26 -32.40
CA GLY A 395 -14.79 -8.47 -32.75
C GLY A 395 -15.52 -9.77 -32.52
N THR A 396 -14.74 -10.85 -32.51
CA THR A 396 -15.21 -12.21 -32.23
C THR A 396 -14.14 -12.97 -31.46
N ILE A 397 -14.51 -13.84 -30.53
CA ILE A 397 -13.64 -14.90 -30.02
C ILE A 397 -14.23 -16.23 -30.49
N THR A 398 -13.41 -17.11 -31.05
CA THR A 398 -13.84 -18.43 -31.55
C THR A 398 -13.01 -19.53 -30.93
N VAL A 399 -13.66 -20.48 -30.26
CA VAL A 399 -13.03 -21.64 -29.65
C VAL A 399 -13.76 -22.90 -30.11
N GLY A 400 -13.13 -23.64 -31.03
CA GLY A 400 -13.68 -24.91 -31.54
C GLY A 400 -14.94 -24.77 -32.40
N THR A 401 -16.11 -24.76 -31.76
CA THR A 401 -17.42 -24.51 -32.41
C THR A 401 -18.23 -23.40 -31.76
N GLU A 402 -17.75 -22.86 -30.65
CA GLU A 402 -18.33 -21.75 -29.89
C GLU A 402 -17.73 -20.45 -30.44
N THR A 403 -18.55 -19.40 -30.51
CA THR A 403 -18.16 -18.13 -31.13
C THR A 403 -18.95 -16.98 -30.52
N ASP A 404 -18.23 -16.22 -29.71
CA ASP A 404 -18.75 -15.02 -29.07
C ASP A 404 -18.52 -13.82 -29.99
N THR A 405 -19.47 -12.89 -29.98
CA THR A 405 -19.46 -11.66 -30.77
C THR A 405 -19.57 -10.48 -29.82
N PHE A 406 -18.70 -9.48 -29.98
CA PHE A 406 -18.69 -8.33 -29.08
C PHE A 406 -18.56 -7.00 -29.85
N THR A 407 -19.09 -5.92 -29.26
CA THR A 407 -18.97 -4.53 -29.73
C THR A 407 -18.78 -3.57 -28.55
N SER A 408 -18.09 -2.45 -28.74
CA SER A 408 -17.72 -1.53 -27.63
C SER A 408 -17.11 -2.29 -26.44
N ILE A 409 -16.02 -3.00 -26.69
CA ILE A 409 -15.13 -3.55 -25.65
C ILE A 409 -13.75 -2.93 -25.87
N GLU A 410 -13.25 -2.25 -24.85
CA GLU A 410 -12.00 -1.50 -24.88
C GLU A 410 -10.85 -2.23 -24.20
N SER A 411 -11.11 -3.15 -23.26
CA SER A 411 -10.08 -3.89 -22.50
C SER A 411 -10.25 -5.41 -22.54
N PHE A 412 -9.12 -6.11 -22.66
CA PHE A 412 -8.97 -7.57 -22.49
C PHE A 412 -7.99 -7.90 -21.37
N ASN A 413 -7.88 -7.05 -20.34
CA ASN A 413 -6.97 -7.30 -19.24
C ASN A 413 -7.32 -8.63 -18.54
N GLY A 414 -6.30 -9.47 -18.30
CA GLY A 414 -6.42 -10.79 -17.67
C GLY A 414 -6.74 -11.92 -18.63
N PHE A 415 -6.77 -11.67 -19.95
CA PHE A 415 -7.16 -12.64 -20.96
C PHE A 415 -6.12 -13.76 -21.12
N LYS A 416 -6.58 -15.02 -21.06
CA LYS A 416 -5.73 -16.20 -21.19
C LYS A 416 -6.25 -17.14 -22.29
N GLY A 417 -5.34 -17.52 -23.19
CA GLY A 417 -5.52 -18.52 -24.21
C GLY A 417 -5.57 -19.95 -23.67
N THR A 418 -5.09 -20.90 -24.45
CA THR A 418 -5.38 -22.34 -24.37
C THR A 418 -4.09 -23.19 -24.26
N GLU A 419 -4.19 -24.51 -24.47
CA GLU A 419 -3.02 -25.39 -24.69
C GLU A 419 -2.70 -25.61 -26.19
N TYR A 420 -3.22 -24.74 -27.06
CA TYR A 420 -3.04 -24.78 -28.51
C TYR A 420 -2.73 -23.39 -29.07
N ASN A 421 -2.22 -23.36 -30.31
CA ASN A 421 -2.00 -22.14 -31.10
C ASN A 421 -3.19 -21.17 -31.10
N ASP A 422 -2.97 -19.99 -30.54
CA ASP A 422 -3.97 -18.95 -30.36
C ASP A 422 -3.68 -17.64 -31.12
N VAL A 423 -4.72 -16.83 -31.29
CA VAL A 423 -4.61 -15.44 -31.79
C VAL A 423 -5.37 -14.52 -30.84
N ILE A 424 -4.66 -13.62 -30.17
CA ILE A 424 -5.17 -12.75 -29.09
C ILE A 424 -4.84 -11.29 -29.42
N PHE A 425 -5.76 -10.37 -29.08
CA PHE A 425 -5.54 -8.93 -29.17
C PHE A 425 -5.85 -8.28 -27.81
N GLY A 426 -5.07 -7.27 -27.43
CA GLY A 426 -5.36 -6.34 -26.34
C GLY A 426 -6.27 -5.20 -26.79
N GLY A 427 -6.30 -4.13 -25.99
CA GLY A 427 -7.37 -3.14 -25.98
C GLY A 427 -7.36 -2.03 -27.04
N THR A 428 -8.08 -0.94 -26.76
CA THR A 428 -8.03 0.31 -27.52
C THR A 428 -7.24 1.41 -26.81
N ALA A 429 -6.87 2.45 -27.55
CA ALA A 429 -6.16 3.60 -27.02
C ALA A 429 -6.99 4.38 -25.98
N GLY A 430 -6.50 4.40 -24.74
CA GLY A 430 -7.18 5.00 -23.59
C GLY A 430 -7.17 4.10 -22.36
N GLU A 431 -6.94 2.80 -22.56
CA GLU A 431 -6.62 1.84 -21.50
C GLU A 431 -5.25 2.11 -20.88
N ASN A 432 -5.04 1.60 -19.66
CA ASN A 432 -3.75 1.72 -18.97
C ASN A 432 -2.83 0.52 -19.23
N SER A 433 -3.36 -0.71 -19.25
CA SER A 433 -2.58 -1.96 -19.30
C SER A 433 -3.48 -3.21 -19.40
N ASN A 434 -3.07 -4.20 -20.18
CA ASN A 434 -3.63 -5.55 -20.25
C ASN A 434 -2.59 -6.62 -19.85
N ASP A 435 -2.92 -7.52 -18.92
CA ASP A 435 -2.22 -8.82 -18.74
C ASP A 435 -2.77 -9.81 -19.77
N LEU A 436 -1.94 -10.22 -20.73
CA LEU A 436 -2.29 -11.17 -21.79
C LEU A 436 -1.40 -12.42 -21.70
N SER A 437 -1.99 -13.61 -21.80
CA SER A 437 -1.24 -14.88 -21.81
C SER A 437 -1.70 -15.78 -22.97
N GLY A 438 -0.76 -16.29 -23.77
CA GLY A 438 -1.00 -17.29 -24.81
C GLY A 438 -1.30 -18.65 -24.20
N GLY A 439 -0.27 -19.27 -23.62
CA GLY A 439 -0.36 -20.56 -22.96
C GLY A 439 0.60 -21.56 -23.60
N SER A 440 0.15 -22.79 -23.84
CA SER A 440 0.96 -23.71 -24.66
C SER A 440 0.53 -23.61 -26.11
N GLY A 441 1.45 -23.48 -27.05
CA GLY A 441 1.06 -23.25 -28.43
C GLY A 441 2.16 -22.59 -29.24
N ASN A 442 1.90 -22.28 -30.51
CA ASN A 442 2.66 -21.21 -31.15
C ASN A 442 1.65 -20.09 -31.40
N ASP A 443 1.70 -19.08 -30.55
CA ASP A 443 0.64 -18.10 -30.37
C ASP A 443 0.98 -16.80 -31.09
N THR A 444 -0.02 -15.94 -31.26
CA THR A 444 0.16 -14.61 -31.83
C THR A 444 -0.65 -13.62 -31.02
N ILE A 445 0.05 -12.75 -30.28
CA ILE A 445 -0.53 -11.79 -29.36
C ILE A 445 -0.14 -10.37 -29.80
N SER A 446 -1.07 -9.43 -29.66
CA SER A 446 -0.91 -8.03 -30.07
C SER A 446 -1.59 -7.13 -29.03
N GLY A 447 -0.84 -6.47 -28.16
CA GLY A 447 -1.39 -5.59 -27.10
C GLY A 447 -2.20 -4.42 -27.67
N ASN A 448 -1.69 -3.83 -28.75
CA ASN A 448 -2.20 -2.69 -29.50
C ASN A 448 -1.93 -1.32 -28.86
N ALA A 449 -2.43 -1.06 -27.65
CA ALA A 449 -2.30 0.25 -26.99
C ALA A 449 -2.57 0.16 -25.48
N GLY A 450 -1.74 0.88 -24.70
CA GLY A 450 -1.66 0.75 -23.24
C GLY A 450 -0.32 0.11 -22.86
N ASP A 451 0.10 0.24 -21.59
CA ASP A 451 1.33 -0.39 -21.09
C ASP A 451 1.06 -1.91 -20.85
N ASP A 452 1.15 -2.77 -21.87
CA ASP A 452 0.68 -4.17 -21.80
C ASP A 452 1.76 -5.17 -21.31
N ASP A 453 1.38 -6.12 -20.45
CA ASP A 453 2.21 -7.26 -20.04
C ASP A 453 1.80 -8.50 -20.88
N ILE A 454 2.64 -8.92 -21.81
CA ILE A 454 2.35 -9.96 -22.81
C ILE A 454 3.23 -11.19 -22.62
N ASN A 455 2.62 -12.33 -22.29
CA ASN A 455 3.29 -13.61 -22.05
C ASN A 455 2.94 -14.63 -23.14
N GLY A 456 3.93 -15.19 -23.84
CA GLY A 456 3.75 -16.33 -24.75
C GLY A 456 3.50 -17.64 -23.98
N GLU A 457 4.41 -17.94 -23.05
CA GLU A 457 4.54 -19.16 -22.24
C GLU A 457 5.27 -20.34 -22.94
N ASP A 458 4.59 -21.25 -23.63
CA ASP A 458 5.13 -22.58 -23.99
C ASP A 458 5.03 -22.86 -25.51
N GLY A 459 5.81 -22.14 -26.33
CA GLY A 459 6.17 -22.61 -27.68
C GLY A 459 6.98 -21.68 -28.59
N ASN A 460 6.43 -21.19 -29.71
CA ASN A 460 7.23 -20.36 -30.64
C ASN A 460 6.36 -19.20 -31.10
N ASP A 461 6.36 -18.16 -30.28
CA ASP A 461 5.28 -17.19 -30.20
C ASP A 461 5.63 -15.91 -30.93
N VAL A 462 4.60 -15.14 -31.29
CA VAL A 462 4.74 -13.85 -31.96
C VAL A 462 4.03 -12.80 -31.14
N LEU A 463 4.80 -12.08 -30.34
CA LEU A 463 4.32 -11.05 -29.42
C LEU A 463 4.57 -9.68 -30.04
N ASN A 464 3.57 -8.81 -29.99
CA ASN A 464 3.67 -7.43 -30.42
C ASN A 464 3.05 -6.58 -29.32
N GLY A 465 3.80 -5.65 -28.75
CA GLY A 465 3.30 -4.69 -27.76
C GLY A 465 2.33 -3.73 -28.45
N GLY A 466 2.89 -2.68 -29.04
CA GLY A 466 2.20 -1.82 -30.00
C GLY A 466 2.48 -0.35 -29.74
N ALA A 467 1.83 0.21 -28.73
CA ALA A 467 1.91 1.62 -28.40
C ALA A 467 1.77 1.85 -26.90
N ASP A 468 2.61 2.74 -26.37
CA ASP A 468 2.91 2.88 -24.94
C ASP A 468 3.87 1.77 -24.48
N ASN A 469 4.19 1.61 -23.18
CA ASN A 469 5.41 0.91 -22.74
C ASN A 469 5.12 -0.56 -22.38
N ASP A 470 5.52 -1.50 -23.23
CA ASP A 470 5.08 -2.88 -23.13
C ASP A 470 6.13 -3.82 -22.49
N GLY A 471 5.68 -4.77 -21.69
CA GLY A 471 6.49 -5.88 -21.14
C GLY A 471 6.26 -7.16 -21.94
N LEU A 472 7.25 -7.62 -22.70
CA LEU A 472 7.14 -8.82 -23.54
C LEU A 472 8.00 -9.96 -23.01
N TYR A 473 7.35 -11.11 -22.78
CA TYR A 473 7.94 -12.33 -22.22
C TYR A 473 7.58 -13.51 -23.15
N GLY A 474 8.55 -14.04 -23.90
CA GLY A 474 8.35 -15.14 -24.84
C GLY A 474 8.07 -16.45 -24.13
N GLY A 475 9.05 -16.91 -23.35
CA GLY A 475 8.99 -18.17 -22.60
C GLY A 475 9.81 -19.30 -23.25
N ASN A 476 9.20 -20.48 -23.45
CA ASN A 476 9.91 -21.68 -23.89
C ASN A 476 9.82 -21.91 -25.42
N GLY A 477 10.62 -21.20 -26.20
CA GLY A 477 11.10 -21.73 -27.48
C GLY A 477 11.85 -20.77 -28.39
N ASN A 478 11.27 -20.34 -29.52
CA ASN A 478 12.02 -19.49 -30.47
C ASN A 478 11.08 -18.39 -30.93
N ASP A 479 11.06 -17.34 -30.13
CA ASP A 479 9.97 -16.37 -30.10
C ASP A 479 10.33 -15.13 -30.93
N VAL A 480 9.31 -14.37 -31.30
CA VAL A 480 9.44 -13.09 -32.00
C VAL A 480 8.73 -12.03 -31.18
N LEU A 481 9.51 -11.13 -30.56
CA LEU A 481 9.03 -10.09 -29.65
C LEU A 481 9.24 -8.72 -30.30
N ASN A 482 8.16 -7.98 -30.56
CA ASN A 482 8.21 -6.62 -31.13
C ASN A 482 7.57 -5.63 -30.14
N GLY A 483 8.30 -4.64 -29.62
CA GLY A 483 7.71 -3.58 -28.78
C GLY A 483 6.89 -2.57 -29.59
N ASP A 484 7.35 -2.29 -30.82
CA ASP A 484 6.83 -1.29 -31.75
C ASP A 484 7.06 0.16 -31.30
N THR A 485 6.24 0.73 -30.41
CA THR A 485 6.32 2.15 -30.02
C THR A 485 6.11 2.43 -28.52
N GLY A 486 7.12 2.10 -27.71
CA GLY A 486 7.15 2.40 -26.28
C GLY A 486 8.55 2.67 -25.76
N ASN A 487 8.75 2.50 -24.45
CA ASN A 487 10.07 2.22 -23.88
C ASN A 487 9.98 0.78 -23.35
N ASP A 488 10.20 -0.17 -24.25
CA ASP A 488 9.69 -1.53 -24.08
C ASP A 488 10.66 -2.40 -23.29
N TYR A 489 10.13 -3.43 -22.61
CA TYR A 489 10.87 -4.27 -21.68
C TYR A 489 10.82 -5.74 -22.09
N PHE A 490 12.01 -6.37 -22.16
CA PHE A 490 12.19 -7.75 -22.58
C PHE A 490 13.01 -8.54 -21.56
N THR A 491 12.69 -9.83 -21.36
CA THR A 491 13.46 -10.77 -20.52
C THR A 491 14.23 -11.80 -21.31
N ASN A 492 15.20 -12.47 -20.67
CA ASN A 492 15.85 -13.63 -21.25
C ASN A 492 15.04 -14.90 -20.98
N ASP A 493 14.51 -15.46 -22.05
CA ASP A 493 13.72 -16.68 -21.99
C ASP A 493 14.48 -17.83 -22.67
N ALA A 494 13.81 -18.91 -23.06
CA ALA A 494 14.45 -20.18 -23.36
C ALA A 494 14.40 -20.60 -24.84
N GLY A 495 15.24 -19.98 -25.69
CA GLY A 495 15.80 -20.66 -26.86
C GLY A 495 16.58 -19.83 -27.87
N ASN A 496 15.96 -19.32 -28.92
CA ASN A 496 16.67 -18.52 -29.94
C ASN A 496 15.78 -17.38 -30.44
N ASP A 497 15.70 -16.34 -29.63
CA ASP A 497 14.62 -15.38 -29.76
C ASP A 497 15.00 -14.22 -30.69
N THR A 498 13.98 -13.62 -31.31
CA THR A 498 14.14 -12.47 -32.20
C THR A 498 13.42 -11.28 -31.60
N ILE A 499 14.18 -10.40 -30.97
CA ILE A 499 13.68 -9.23 -30.24
C ILE A 499 13.85 -7.99 -31.11
N ASN A 500 12.85 -7.12 -31.12
CA ASN A 500 12.91 -5.81 -31.74
C ASN A 500 12.17 -4.82 -30.84
N GLY A 501 12.88 -3.93 -30.14
CA GLY A 501 12.23 -2.89 -29.30
C GLY A 501 11.33 -2.03 -30.17
N GLY A 502 11.96 -1.12 -30.94
CA GLY A 502 11.32 -0.49 -32.09
C GLY A 502 11.63 0.98 -32.13
N SER A 503 10.81 1.78 -31.43
CA SER A 503 11.08 3.20 -31.24
C SER A 503 10.72 3.71 -29.85
N GLY A 504 11.74 3.78 -29.00
CA GLY A 504 11.82 4.68 -27.86
C GLY A 504 13.15 4.52 -27.16
N SER A 505 13.14 3.88 -25.99
CA SER A 505 14.31 3.58 -25.16
C SER A 505 14.14 2.19 -24.57
N ASP A 506 14.48 1.18 -25.37
CA ASP A 506 14.03 -0.19 -25.16
C ASP A 506 15.08 -0.99 -24.36
N ARG A 507 14.64 -1.77 -23.37
CA ARG A 507 15.48 -2.47 -22.39
C ARG A 507 15.36 -3.97 -22.49
N TYR A 508 16.50 -4.64 -22.67
CA TYR A 508 16.61 -6.09 -22.55
C TYR A 508 17.31 -6.44 -21.23
N ASN A 509 16.55 -6.89 -20.24
CA ASN A 509 17.06 -7.32 -18.94
C ASN A 509 17.26 -8.83 -18.92
N ALA A 510 18.51 -9.29 -18.75
CA ALA A 510 18.84 -10.71 -18.83
C ALA A 510 19.70 -11.18 -17.66
N ASN A 511 19.41 -12.38 -17.14
CA ASN A 511 20.17 -13.02 -16.08
C ASN A 511 20.55 -14.46 -16.47
N TYR A 512 21.78 -14.63 -16.96
CA TYR A 512 22.32 -15.91 -17.39
C TYR A 512 23.13 -16.64 -16.29
N SER A 513 23.05 -16.21 -15.02
CA SER A 513 23.86 -16.76 -13.90
C SER A 513 23.73 -18.26 -13.65
N ASN A 514 22.66 -18.89 -14.16
CA ASN A 514 22.43 -20.34 -14.07
C ASN A 514 22.76 -21.10 -15.37
N ALA A 515 23.28 -20.43 -16.40
CA ALA A 515 23.56 -21.03 -17.69
C ALA A 515 24.80 -21.93 -17.68
N SER A 516 24.78 -22.97 -18.53
CA SER A 516 25.77 -24.06 -18.48
C SER A 516 27.03 -23.86 -19.33
N SER A 517 27.26 -22.62 -19.80
CA SER A 517 28.36 -22.24 -20.68
C SER A 517 28.50 -20.72 -20.74
N GLY A 518 29.70 -20.23 -21.05
CA GLY A 518 29.95 -18.79 -21.22
C GLY A 518 29.13 -18.14 -22.34
N LEU A 519 28.86 -16.86 -22.10
CA LEU A 519 28.08 -15.93 -22.88
C LEU A 519 28.97 -15.13 -23.82
N THR A 520 28.48 -14.84 -25.02
CA THR A 520 29.13 -13.91 -25.93
C THR A 520 28.09 -12.99 -26.55
N MET A 521 28.12 -11.73 -26.14
CA MET A 521 27.34 -10.68 -26.76
C MET A 521 28.08 -10.11 -27.99
N THR A 522 27.34 -9.65 -28.98
CA THR A 522 27.79 -8.67 -29.99
C THR A 522 26.82 -7.51 -30.00
N TYR A 523 27.31 -6.28 -30.17
CA TYR A 523 26.47 -5.08 -30.16
C TYR A 523 26.98 -4.00 -31.12
N ASP A 524 26.08 -3.39 -31.90
CA ASP A 524 26.29 -2.22 -32.74
C ASP A 524 25.45 -1.06 -32.19
N THR A 525 26.10 -0.23 -31.37
CA THR A 525 25.52 0.96 -30.71
C THR A 525 24.95 2.00 -31.67
N ALA A 526 25.26 1.93 -32.98
CA ALA A 526 24.66 2.81 -33.98
C ALA A 526 23.27 2.36 -34.46
N THR A 527 22.83 1.15 -34.08
CA THR A 527 21.56 0.53 -34.48
C THR A 527 20.84 -0.22 -33.36
N GLY A 528 21.35 -0.16 -32.12
CA GLY A 528 20.82 -0.94 -30.99
C GLY A 528 20.71 -2.44 -31.30
N SER A 529 21.60 -2.99 -32.14
CA SER A 529 21.43 -4.30 -32.76
C SER A 529 22.57 -5.26 -32.43
N GLY A 530 22.26 -6.53 -32.25
CA GLY A 530 23.25 -7.48 -31.76
C GLY A 530 22.76 -8.91 -31.62
N THR A 531 23.54 -9.70 -30.89
CA THR A 531 23.23 -11.08 -30.54
C THR A 531 23.75 -11.40 -29.15
N ILE A 532 23.04 -12.22 -28.37
CA ILE A 532 23.59 -12.90 -27.19
C ILE A 532 23.66 -14.38 -27.53
N THR A 533 24.81 -15.02 -27.28
CA THR A 533 25.00 -16.46 -27.53
C THR A 533 25.44 -17.15 -26.27
N VAL A 534 24.70 -18.18 -25.86
CA VAL A 534 25.01 -19.02 -24.70
C VAL A 534 24.96 -20.48 -25.13
N GLY A 535 26.14 -21.10 -25.30
CA GLY A 535 26.26 -22.51 -25.66
C GLY A 535 25.79 -22.85 -27.08
N THR A 536 24.50 -23.16 -27.23
CA THR A 536 23.83 -23.39 -28.54
C THR A 536 22.63 -22.49 -28.78
N GLU A 537 22.21 -21.74 -27.77
CA GLU A 537 21.10 -20.79 -27.79
C GLU A 537 21.66 -19.43 -28.24
N THR A 538 20.90 -18.70 -29.06
CA THR A 538 21.35 -17.44 -29.66
C THR A 538 20.18 -16.52 -29.95
N ASP A 539 20.06 -15.51 -29.11
CA ASP A 539 19.07 -14.46 -29.21
C ASP A 539 19.61 -13.36 -30.13
N THR A 540 18.76 -12.81 -30.98
CA THR A 540 19.09 -11.73 -31.92
C THR A 540 18.18 -10.55 -31.62
N PHE A 541 18.75 -9.36 -31.46
CA PHE A 541 17.99 -8.17 -31.10
C PHE A 541 18.30 -6.98 -32.02
N THR A 542 17.32 -6.08 -32.18
CA THR A 542 17.43 -4.80 -32.90
C THR A 542 16.67 -3.69 -32.16
N SER A 543 17.12 -2.43 -32.27
CA SER A 543 16.55 -1.31 -31.50
C SER A 543 16.41 -1.66 -30.01
N ILE A 544 17.51 -2.08 -29.37
CA ILE A 544 17.63 -2.16 -27.91
C ILE A 544 18.70 -1.15 -27.49
N GLU A 545 18.30 -0.23 -26.62
CA GLU A 545 19.16 0.83 -26.09
C GLU A 545 19.80 0.46 -24.76
N SER A 546 19.13 -0.37 -23.94
CA SER A 546 19.55 -0.66 -22.55
C SER A 546 19.76 -2.14 -22.24
N PHE A 547 20.78 -2.41 -21.42
CA PHE A 547 21.04 -3.71 -20.78
C PHE A 547 21.14 -3.59 -19.25
N ASN A 548 20.44 -2.62 -18.65
CA ASN A 548 20.50 -2.44 -17.21
C ASN A 548 20.03 -3.73 -16.48
N GLY A 549 20.80 -4.19 -15.50
CA GLY A 549 20.54 -5.40 -14.71
C GLY A 549 21.15 -6.68 -15.28
N PHE A 550 21.89 -6.59 -16.40
CA PHE A 550 22.40 -7.74 -17.13
C PHE A 550 23.43 -8.54 -16.33
N LYS A 551 23.25 -9.87 -16.28
CA LYS A 551 24.15 -10.79 -15.57
C LYS A 551 24.65 -11.90 -16.47
N GLY A 552 25.98 -12.08 -16.49
CA GLY A 552 26.68 -13.21 -17.08
C GLY A 552 26.52 -14.51 -16.28
N THR A 553 27.53 -15.37 -16.37
CA THR A 553 27.49 -16.80 -16.07
C THR A 553 28.55 -17.20 -15.02
N GLU A 554 28.84 -18.51 -14.88
CA GLU A 554 30.01 -19.00 -14.12
C GLU A 554 31.24 -19.27 -15.03
N TYR A 555 31.25 -18.72 -16.24
CA TYR A 555 32.29 -18.86 -17.24
C TYR A 555 32.68 -17.50 -17.86
N ASN A 556 33.83 -17.48 -18.55
CA ASN A 556 34.30 -16.33 -19.33
C ASN A 556 33.25 -15.74 -20.30
N ASP A 557 32.85 -14.51 -20.03
CA ASP A 557 31.81 -13.80 -20.76
C ASP A 557 32.29 -12.56 -21.52
N VAL A 558 31.47 -12.12 -22.49
CA VAL A 558 31.62 -10.83 -23.19
C VAL A 558 30.30 -10.09 -23.16
N ILE A 559 30.25 -8.95 -22.47
CA ILE A 559 29.04 -8.17 -22.18
C ILE A 559 29.24 -6.72 -22.64
N PHE A 560 28.18 -6.08 -23.16
CA PHE A 560 28.14 -4.66 -23.48
C PHE A 560 26.92 -4.01 -22.80
N GLY A 561 27.08 -2.77 -22.32
CA GLY A 561 26.00 -1.89 -21.90
C GLY A 561 25.42 -1.09 -23.07
N GLY A 562 24.68 -0.04 -22.75
CA GLY A 562 23.71 0.59 -23.65
C GLY A 562 24.23 1.55 -24.73
N THR A 563 23.34 2.46 -25.16
CA THR A 563 23.65 3.55 -26.12
C THR A 563 23.67 4.94 -25.47
N ALA A 564 24.15 5.94 -26.21
CA ALA A 564 24.17 7.32 -25.74
C ALA A 564 22.75 7.91 -25.58
N GLY A 565 22.35 8.17 -24.33
CA GLY A 565 21.01 8.66 -23.96
C GLY A 565 20.44 7.99 -22.71
N GLU A 566 21.03 6.85 -22.33
CA GLU A 566 20.81 6.14 -21.07
C GLU A 566 21.22 6.98 -19.85
N ASN A 567 20.76 6.59 -18.65
CA ASN A 567 21.28 7.17 -17.40
C ASN A 567 22.34 6.26 -16.75
N SER A 568 22.17 4.93 -16.77
CA SER A 568 23.01 3.96 -16.03
C SER A 568 22.59 2.50 -16.31
N ASN A 569 23.56 1.60 -16.43
CA ASN A 569 23.41 0.14 -16.43
C ASN A 569 24.10 -0.51 -15.22
N ASP A 570 23.41 -1.41 -14.51
CA ASP A 570 24.03 -2.39 -13.60
C ASP A 570 24.44 -3.62 -14.40
N LEU A 571 25.75 -3.88 -14.53
CA LEU A 571 26.32 -4.99 -15.30
C LEU A 571 27.18 -5.88 -14.38
N SER A 572 26.98 -7.20 -14.43
CA SER A 572 27.81 -8.17 -13.69
C SER A 572 28.29 -9.32 -14.57
N GLY A 573 29.60 -9.59 -14.57
CA GLY A 573 30.22 -10.75 -15.24
C GLY A 573 29.84 -12.06 -14.55
N GLY A 574 30.41 -12.28 -13.36
CA GLY A 574 30.10 -13.45 -12.53
C GLY A 574 31.39 -14.19 -12.16
N SER A 575 31.42 -15.51 -12.29
CA SER A 575 32.70 -16.24 -12.20
C SER A 575 33.26 -16.41 -13.59
N GLY A 576 34.53 -16.14 -13.82
CA GLY A 576 35.05 -16.18 -15.19
C GLY A 576 36.35 -15.41 -15.35
N ASN A 577 36.81 -15.21 -16.58
CA ASN A 577 37.64 -14.04 -16.85
C ASN A 577 36.88 -13.29 -17.94
N ASP A 578 36.23 -12.22 -17.54
CA ASP A 578 35.16 -11.60 -18.29
C ASP A 578 35.63 -10.34 -19.00
N THR A 579 34.84 -9.87 -19.96
CA THR A 579 35.11 -8.62 -20.67
C THR A 579 33.81 -7.83 -20.78
N ILE A 580 33.75 -6.72 -20.05
CA ILE A 580 32.55 -5.89 -19.94
C ILE A 580 32.89 -4.48 -20.43
N SER A 581 31.92 -3.84 -21.10
CA SER A 581 32.05 -2.50 -21.68
C SER A 581 30.73 -1.76 -21.49
N GLY A 582 30.65 -0.79 -20.58
CA GLY A 582 29.42 -0.01 -20.31
C GLY A 582 28.93 0.76 -21.54
N ASN A 583 29.89 1.38 -22.25
CA ASN A 583 29.77 2.21 -23.45
C ASN A 583 29.37 3.66 -23.17
N ALA A 584 28.17 3.92 -22.63
CA ALA A 584 27.67 5.28 -22.41
C ALA A 584 26.52 5.31 -21.39
N GLY A 585 26.59 6.26 -20.44
CA GLY A 585 25.75 6.33 -19.26
C GLY A 585 26.62 6.24 -17.99
N ASP A 586 26.10 6.58 -16.82
CA ASP A 586 26.83 6.41 -15.56
C ASP A 586 26.72 4.93 -15.11
N ASP A 587 27.55 4.02 -15.65
CA ASP A 587 27.38 2.56 -15.50
C ASP A 587 28.06 1.97 -14.24
N ASP A 588 27.39 1.07 -13.53
CA ASP A 588 27.96 0.29 -12.41
C ASP A 588 28.37 -1.11 -12.94
N ILE A 589 29.67 -1.36 -13.05
CA ILE A 589 30.25 -2.55 -13.70
C ILE A 589 31.02 -3.43 -12.71
N ASN A 590 30.56 -4.67 -12.54
CA ASN A 590 31.13 -5.66 -11.61
C ASN A 590 31.74 -6.85 -12.37
N GLY A 591 33.03 -7.14 -12.17
CA GLY A 591 33.68 -8.37 -12.68
C GLY A 591 33.25 -9.61 -11.89
N GLU A 592 33.34 -9.51 -10.56
CA GLU A 592 33.13 -10.57 -9.55
C GLU A 592 34.34 -11.51 -9.35
N ASP A 593 34.38 -12.70 -9.98
CA ASP A 593 35.27 -13.81 -9.57
C ASP A 593 36.20 -14.27 -10.71
N GLY A 594 37.17 -13.43 -11.10
CA GLY A 594 38.38 -13.90 -11.79
C GLY A 594 39.39 -12.86 -12.28
N ASN A 595 39.63 -12.72 -13.59
CA ASN A 595 40.69 -11.82 -14.10
C ASN A 595 40.12 -10.99 -15.25
N ASP A 596 39.43 -9.94 -14.87
CA ASP A 596 38.39 -9.34 -15.69
C ASP A 596 38.90 -8.09 -16.42
N VAL A 597 38.21 -7.72 -17.50
CA VAL A 597 38.52 -6.52 -18.29
C VAL A 597 37.27 -5.66 -18.35
N LEU A 598 37.20 -4.67 -17.47
CA LEU A 598 36.08 -3.75 -17.35
C LEU A 598 36.45 -2.43 -18.03
N ASN A 599 35.55 -1.92 -18.86
CA ASN A 599 35.67 -0.61 -19.49
C ASN A 599 34.37 0.12 -19.20
N GLY A 600 34.42 1.30 -18.59
CA GLY A 600 33.27 2.17 -18.38
C GLY A 600 32.79 2.70 -19.74
N GLY A 601 33.39 3.80 -20.16
CA GLY A 601 33.30 4.30 -21.52
C GLY A 601 33.12 5.81 -21.57
N ALA A 602 31.89 6.27 -21.34
CA ALA A 602 31.52 7.67 -21.43
C ALA A 602 30.43 8.01 -20.41
N ASP A 603 30.61 9.16 -19.76
CA ASP A 603 29.92 9.54 -18.51
C ASP A 603 30.53 8.78 -17.31
N ASN A 604 29.97 8.86 -16.09
CA ASN A 604 30.73 8.65 -14.85
C ASN A 604 30.56 7.24 -14.29
N ASP A 605 31.54 6.37 -14.50
CA ASP A 605 31.37 4.93 -14.30
C ASP A 605 31.89 4.43 -12.94
N GLY A 606 31.20 3.45 -12.35
CA GLY A 606 31.60 2.72 -11.16
C GLY A 606 32.19 1.34 -11.51
N LEU A 607 33.50 1.16 -11.39
CA LEU A 607 34.19 -0.09 -11.77
C LEU A 607 34.67 -0.87 -10.54
N TYR A 608 34.24 -2.14 -10.47
CA TYR A 608 34.50 -3.07 -9.37
C TYR A 608 35.03 -4.39 -9.94
N GLY A 609 36.33 -4.66 -9.83
CA GLY A 609 36.98 -5.88 -10.36
C GLY A 609 36.56 -7.14 -9.61
N GLY A 610 36.69 -7.13 -8.28
CA GLY A 610 36.37 -8.26 -7.41
C GLY A 610 37.58 -9.11 -7.02
N ASN A 611 37.65 -10.38 -7.47
CA ASN A 611 38.65 -11.37 -7.05
C ASN A 611 39.57 -11.85 -8.18
N GLY A 612 40.57 -11.06 -8.56
CA GLY A 612 41.82 -11.63 -9.07
C GLY A 612 42.86 -10.65 -9.59
N ASN A 613 43.01 -10.49 -10.90
CA ASN A 613 44.04 -9.58 -11.44
C ASN A 613 43.44 -8.83 -12.62
N ASP A 614 42.75 -7.75 -12.29
CA ASP A 614 41.75 -7.15 -13.15
C ASP A 614 42.33 -5.97 -13.93
N VAL A 615 41.66 -5.59 -15.01
CA VAL A 615 41.98 -4.43 -15.83
C VAL A 615 40.75 -3.53 -15.87
N LEU A 616 40.83 -2.38 -15.20
CA LEU A 616 39.74 -1.43 -15.04
C LEU A 616 40.07 -0.15 -15.83
N ASN A 617 39.28 0.18 -16.84
CA ASN A 617 39.44 1.41 -17.62
C ASN A 617 38.16 2.27 -17.49
N GLY A 618 38.23 3.49 -16.96
CA GLY A 618 37.07 4.40 -16.93
C GLY A 618 36.79 5.04 -18.29
N ASP A 619 37.86 5.32 -19.05
CA ASP A 619 37.88 6.00 -20.34
C ASP A 619 37.51 7.50 -20.26
N THR A 620 36.23 7.87 -20.22
CA THR A 620 35.80 9.30 -20.26
C THR A 620 34.64 9.66 -19.32
N GLY A 621 34.95 9.84 -18.04
CA GLY A 621 34.05 10.35 -17.01
C GLY A 621 34.82 10.91 -15.82
N ASP A 622 34.13 11.28 -14.75
CA ASP A 622 34.73 11.44 -13.43
C ASP A 622 34.58 10.09 -12.67
N ASP A 623 35.46 9.13 -12.98
CA ASP A 623 35.21 7.71 -12.73
C ASP A 623 35.53 7.25 -11.29
N TYR A 624 34.89 6.15 -10.86
CA TYR A 624 35.00 5.61 -9.51
C TYR A 624 35.47 4.14 -9.49
N PHE A 625 36.51 3.89 -8.69
CA PHE A 625 37.13 2.57 -8.54
C PHE A 625 37.21 2.18 -7.06
N THR A 626 37.09 0.88 -6.75
CA THR A 626 37.28 0.37 -5.38
C THR A 626 38.45 -0.60 -5.23
N LYS A 627 38.98 -0.74 -4.01
CA LYS A 627 39.97 -1.79 -3.71
C LYS A 627 39.38 -3.19 -3.84
N ASP A 628 39.98 -3.94 -4.75
CA ASP A 628 39.66 -5.32 -5.10
C ASP A 628 40.86 -6.25 -4.82
N ALA A 629 40.75 -7.55 -5.12
CA ALA A 629 41.61 -8.59 -4.55
C ALA A 629 42.57 -9.26 -5.55
N GLY A 630 43.60 -8.54 -5.99
CA GLY A 630 44.91 -9.17 -6.22
C GLY A 630 46.02 -8.27 -6.77
N ASN A 631 46.14 -8.13 -8.09
CA ASN A 631 47.19 -7.28 -8.70
C ASN A 631 46.60 -6.51 -9.87
N ASP A 632 45.86 -5.47 -9.55
CA ASP A 632 44.91 -4.88 -10.48
C ASP A 632 45.57 -3.74 -11.29
N THR A 633 45.10 -3.52 -12.51
CA THR A 633 45.58 -2.49 -13.42
C THR A 633 44.46 -1.50 -13.68
N ILE A 634 44.55 -0.34 -13.04
CA ILE A 634 43.52 0.70 -13.07
C ILE A 634 43.97 1.83 -14.00
N ASN A 635 43.07 2.33 -14.81
CA ASN A 635 43.26 3.53 -15.62
C ASN A 635 41.96 4.32 -15.55
N GLY A 636 41.93 5.49 -14.91
CA GLY A 636 40.76 6.37 -14.93
C GLY A 636 40.48 6.80 -16.36
N GLY A 637 41.16 7.85 -16.80
CA GLY A 637 41.33 8.11 -18.22
C GLY A 637 41.35 9.61 -18.48
N SER A 638 40.16 10.18 -18.67
CA SER A 638 39.99 11.63 -18.75
C SER A 638 38.75 12.14 -18.02
N GLY A 639 38.99 12.59 -16.79
CA GLY A 639 38.12 13.47 -16.02
C GLY A 639 38.81 13.80 -14.70
N SER A 640 38.13 13.55 -13.59
CA SER A 640 38.63 13.64 -12.22
C SER A 640 38.44 12.31 -11.49
N ASP A 641 39.34 11.37 -11.71
CA ASP A 641 39.13 9.96 -11.40
C ASP A 641 39.49 9.62 -9.93
N ARG A 642 38.70 8.73 -9.30
CA ARG A 642 38.72 8.50 -7.85
C ARG A 642 38.88 7.01 -7.49
N TYR A 643 39.94 6.69 -6.75
CA TYR A 643 40.17 5.35 -6.20
C TYR A 643 39.95 5.30 -4.67
N ASN A 644 38.94 4.56 -4.22
CA ASN A 644 38.61 4.38 -2.80
C ASN A 644 39.09 3.01 -2.29
N ALA A 645 40.00 3.01 -1.33
CA ALA A 645 40.63 1.80 -0.84
C ALA A 645 40.75 1.74 0.68
N ASN A 646 40.43 0.58 1.26
CA ASN A 646 40.55 0.34 2.70
C ASN A 646 41.37 -0.92 2.98
N TYR A 647 42.64 -0.73 3.33
CA TYR A 647 43.58 -1.82 3.61
C TYR A 647 43.69 -2.14 5.13
N SER A 648 42.76 -1.68 5.98
CA SER A 648 42.87 -1.78 7.45
C SER A 648 42.95 -3.20 8.01
N ASN A 649 42.60 -4.21 7.21
CA ASN A 649 42.65 -5.63 7.57
C ASN A 649 43.82 -6.39 6.91
N ALA A 650 44.71 -5.71 6.19
CA ALA A 650 45.79 -6.33 5.46
C ALA A 650 46.95 -6.80 6.36
N SER A 651 47.62 -7.87 5.95
CA SER A 651 48.59 -8.60 6.80
C SER A 651 50.03 -8.07 6.81
N SER A 652 50.25 -6.89 6.23
CA SER A 652 51.56 -6.25 6.06
C SER A 652 51.41 -4.78 5.70
N GLY A 653 52.42 -3.96 5.98
CA GLY A 653 52.43 -2.55 5.63
C GLY A 653 52.33 -2.28 4.13
N LEU A 654 51.65 -1.18 3.82
CA LEU A 654 51.35 -0.64 2.51
C LEU A 654 52.47 0.30 2.05
N THR A 655 52.83 0.22 0.78
CA THR A 655 53.75 1.17 0.15
C THR A 655 53.15 1.66 -1.15
N MET A 656 52.72 2.92 -1.17
CA MET A 656 52.29 3.62 -2.35
C MET A 656 53.48 4.29 -3.08
N THR A 657 53.41 4.40 -4.40
CA THR A 657 54.16 5.37 -5.20
C THR A 657 53.18 6.20 -6.01
N TYR A 658 53.47 7.49 -6.23
CA TYR A 658 52.60 8.40 -6.99
C TYR A 658 53.43 9.43 -7.77
N ASP A 659 53.12 9.61 -9.05
CA ASP A 659 53.65 10.67 -9.94
C ASP A 659 52.55 11.67 -10.26
N THR A 660 52.57 12.80 -9.55
CA THR A 660 51.62 13.91 -9.68
C THR A 660 51.59 14.56 -11.08
N ALA A 661 52.55 14.26 -11.97
CA ALA A 661 52.51 14.73 -13.35
C ALA A 661 51.67 13.85 -14.29
N THR A 662 51.27 12.65 -13.84
CA THR A 662 50.58 11.63 -14.67
C THR A 662 49.47 10.88 -13.94
N GLY A 663 49.13 11.24 -12.69
CA GLY A 663 48.15 10.51 -11.87
C GLY A 663 48.50 9.03 -11.70
N SER A 664 49.78 8.66 -11.82
CA SER A 664 50.20 7.26 -12.04
C SER A 664 51.05 6.74 -10.89
N GLY A 665 50.93 5.45 -10.58
CA GLY A 665 51.58 4.89 -9.41
C GLY A 665 51.36 3.41 -9.18
N THR A 666 51.65 2.98 -7.96
CA THR A 666 51.48 1.60 -7.49
C THR A 666 51.09 1.59 -6.02
N ILE A 667 50.25 0.64 -5.59
CA ILE A 667 50.03 0.34 -4.18
C ILE A 667 50.44 -1.11 -3.94
N THR A 668 51.49 -1.32 -3.14
CA THR A 668 51.97 -2.66 -2.80
C THR A 668 51.63 -3.00 -1.36
N VAL A 669 50.99 -4.15 -1.15
CA VAL A 669 50.70 -4.71 0.17
C VAL A 669 51.16 -6.17 0.20
N GLY A 670 52.31 -6.42 0.83
CA GLY A 670 52.86 -7.77 1.00
C GLY A 670 53.39 -8.38 -0.31
N THR A 671 52.52 -9.11 -1.02
CA THR A 671 52.80 -9.66 -2.37
C THR A 671 51.83 -9.18 -3.45
N GLU A 672 50.74 -8.52 -3.05
CA GLU A 672 49.75 -7.89 -3.93
C GLU A 672 50.28 -6.51 -4.35
N THR A 673 50.09 -6.12 -5.60
CA THR A 673 50.52 -4.82 -6.13
C THR A 673 49.60 -4.34 -7.23
N ASP A 674 48.81 -3.34 -6.88
CA ASP A 674 47.92 -2.63 -7.78
C ASP A 674 48.75 -1.57 -8.52
N THR A 675 48.48 -1.38 -9.81
CA THR A 675 49.12 -0.37 -10.67
C THR A 675 48.03 0.53 -11.22
N PHE A 676 48.22 1.85 -11.14
CA PHE A 676 47.21 2.79 -11.61
C PHE A 676 47.79 3.92 -12.47
N THR A 677 46.98 4.47 -13.38
CA THR A 677 47.28 5.64 -14.22
C THR A 677 46.06 6.57 -14.32
N SER A 678 46.27 7.88 -14.47
CA SER A 678 45.17 8.87 -14.46
C SER A 678 44.21 8.66 -13.28
N ILE A 679 44.71 8.74 -12.05
CA ILE A 679 43.90 8.81 -10.84
C ILE A 679 44.26 10.09 -10.11
N GLU A 680 43.30 11.01 -10.00
CA GLU A 680 43.48 12.33 -9.40
C GLU A 680 43.04 12.39 -7.93
N SER A 681 42.32 11.40 -7.42
CA SER A 681 41.75 11.40 -6.06
C SER A 681 41.81 10.03 -5.35
N PHE A 682 42.15 10.06 -4.05
CA PHE A 682 42.15 8.88 -3.15
C PHE A 682 41.22 9.11 -1.95
N GLU A 683 39.93 9.29 -2.21
CA GLU A 683 38.96 9.59 -1.16
C GLU A 683 38.71 8.39 -0.23
N GLY A 684 38.75 8.62 1.08
CA GLY A 684 38.44 7.60 2.08
C GLY A 684 39.55 6.55 2.27
N PHE A 685 40.73 6.78 1.69
CA PHE A 685 41.85 5.84 1.68
C PHE A 685 42.37 5.52 3.08
N LYS A 686 42.52 4.23 3.39
CA LYS A 686 43.06 3.75 4.66
C LYS A 686 44.19 2.76 4.49
N GLY A 687 45.26 2.99 5.23
CA GLY A 687 46.36 2.06 5.45
C GLY A 687 45.97 0.88 6.34
N THR A 688 46.95 0.34 7.06
CA THR A 688 46.98 -0.99 7.67
C THR A 688 47.20 -0.89 9.19
N GLU A 689 47.57 -2.01 9.84
CA GLU A 689 48.07 -2.01 11.24
C GLU A 689 49.62 -1.99 11.33
N TYR A 690 50.30 -1.66 10.23
CA TYR A 690 51.75 -1.59 10.11
C TYR A 690 52.20 -0.25 9.51
N ASN A 691 53.51 0.04 9.62
CA ASN A 691 54.11 1.24 9.02
C ASN A 691 53.81 1.35 7.51
N ASP A 692 53.09 2.41 7.13
CA ASP A 692 52.66 2.66 5.76
C ASP A 692 53.31 3.88 5.08
N VAL A 693 53.24 3.91 3.75
CA VAL A 693 53.56 5.08 2.93
C VAL A 693 52.39 5.38 2.00
N ILE A 694 51.72 6.51 2.20
CA ILE A 694 50.49 6.92 1.50
C ILE A 694 50.70 8.30 0.85
N PHE A 695 50.16 8.47 -0.36
CA PHE A 695 50.09 9.75 -1.05
C PHE A 695 48.62 10.08 -1.37
N GLY A 696 48.24 11.34 -1.24
CA GLY A 696 47.01 11.88 -1.79
C GLY A 696 47.16 12.26 -3.27
N GLY A 697 46.09 12.79 -3.83
CA GLY A 697 45.94 12.96 -5.27
C GLY A 697 46.47 14.29 -5.82
N THR A 698 45.76 14.80 -6.83
CA THR A 698 45.95 16.13 -7.42
C THR A 698 44.64 16.92 -7.57
N ALA A 699 43.48 16.32 -7.28
CA ALA A 699 42.17 16.97 -7.37
C ALA A 699 41.90 17.89 -6.17
N SER A 700 41.50 19.14 -6.43
CA SER A 700 41.21 20.13 -5.39
C SER A 700 39.76 20.17 -4.90
N GLU A 701 38.89 19.29 -5.41
CA GLU A 701 37.43 19.45 -5.26
C GLU A 701 36.79 18.55 -4.18
N TYR A 702 37.54 17.57 -3.66
CA TYR A 702 37.07 16.60 -2.66
C TYR A 702 37.87 16.69 -1.36
N TRP A 703 37.18 16.63 -0.22
CA TRP A 703 37.81 16.61 1.11
C TRP A 703 38.35 15.21 1.41
N GLY A 704 39.45 14.84 0.75
CA GLY A 704 40.07 13.52 0.83
C GLY A 704 40.45 13.16 2.27
N ALA A 705 39.85 12.10 2.81
CA ALA A 705 40.22 11.55 4.10
C ALA A 705 41.23 10.41 3.94
N LEU A 706 42.50 10.69 4.24
CA LEU A 706 43.60 9.72 4.29
C LEU A 706 43.84 9.29 5.74
N SER A 707 43.89 7.99 6.03
CA SER A 707 44.32 7.46 7.33
C SER A 707 45.46 6.45 7.19
N GLY A 708 46.45 6.54 8.08
CA GLY A 708 47.51 5.54 8.26
C GLY A 708 46.95 4.31 8.97
N GLY A 709 46.68 4.44 10.27
CA GLY A 709 46.00 3.43 11.06
C GLY A 709 46.76 3.09 12.34
N SER A 710 47.42 1.94 12.38
CA SER A 710 48.42 1.69 13.43
C SER A 710 49.76 1.50 12.77
N GLY A 711 50.82 2.13 13.27
CA GLY A 711 52.07 2.09 12.53
C GLY A 711 53.06 3.16 12.93
N ASN A 712 53.89 3.57 11.98
CA ASN A 712 54.70 4.78 12.06
C ASN A 712 54.72 5.28 10.62
N ASP A 713 53.67 6.01 10.28
CA ASP A 713 53.20 6.11 8.91
C ASP A 713 53.75 7.37 8.26
N THR A 714 53.82 7.37 6.93
CA THR A 714 54.25 8.54 6.16
C THR A 714 53.17 8.88 5.15
N ILE A 715 52.45 9.97 5.39
CA ILE A 715 51.30 10.38 4.58
C ILE A 715 51.56 11.78 4.02
N SER A 716 51.37 11.96 2.71
CA SER A 716 51.48 13.26 2.04
C SER A 716 50.22 13.52 1.20
N GLY A 717 49.40 14.50 1.56
CA GLY A 717 48.15 14.84 0.82
C GLY A 717 48.40 15.34 -0.61
N ASN A 718 49.52 16.05 -0.80
CA ASN A 718 50.00 16.63 -2.05
C ASN A 718 49.27 17.91 -2.48
N ALA A 719 48.06 17.82 -3.04
CA ALA A 719 47.32 19.00 -3.52
C ALA A 719 45.81 18.80 -3.43
N GLY A 720 45.13 19.78 -2.82
CA GLY A 720 43.73 19.71 -2.42
C GLY A 720 43.59 20.09 -0.95
N ASP A 721 42.36 20.31 -0.47
CA ASP A 721 42.11 20.57 0.96
C ASP A 721 42.02 19.23 1.71
N ASP A 722 43.16 18.71 2.16
CA ASP A 722 43.29 17.32 2.64
C ASP A 722 42.90 17.12 4.12
N GLN A 723 42.35 15.94 4.44
CA GLN A 723 42.13 15.46 5.81
C GLN A 723 43.01 14.25 6.10
N ILE A 724 44.05 14.43 6.92
CA ILE A 724 45.08 13.41 7.16
C ILE A 724 45.07 12.96 8.62
N TYR A 725 44.99 11.65 8.84
CA TYR A 725 45.00 11.00 10.15
C TYR A 725 46.18 10.02 10.25
N GLY A 726 47.07 10.20 11.24
CA GLY A 726 48.11 9.21 11.56
C GLY A 726 47.54 8.03 12.33
N GLU A 727 46.71 8.34 13.33
CA GLU A 727 46.11 7.41 14.31
C GLU A 727 47.11 6.90 15.37
N ASP A 728 47.54 5.63 15.38
CA ASP A 728 48.30 5.02 16.49
C ASP A 728 49.78 4.76 16.09
N GLY A 729 50.66 5.77 16.21
CA GLY A 729 52.04 5.63 15.76
C GLY A 729 53.04 6.73 16.14
N ASN A 730 54.12 6.84 15.37
CA ASN A 730 55.00 8.03 15.39
C ASN A 730 55.07 8.54 13.95
N ASP A 731 54.08 9.31 13.57
CA ASP A 731 53.73 9.47 12.16
C ASP A 731 54.38 10.71 11.54
N VAL A 732 54.45 10.73 10.21
CA VAL A 732 54.99 11.84 9.43
C VAL A 732 53.92 12.26 8.43
N LEU A 733 53.18 13.31 8.79
CA LEU A 733 52.05 13.83 8.03
C LEU A 733 52.47 15.12 7.34
N ASN A 734 52.33 15.19 6.02
CA ASN A 734 52.48 16.38 5.21
C ASN A 734 51.14 16.68 4.56
N GLY A 735 50.59 17.89 4.73
CA GLY A 735 49.40 18.33 4.03
C GLY A 735 49.71 18.45 2.55
N GLY A 736 50.22 19.61 2.16
CA GLY A 736 50.59 19.85 0.78
C GLY A 736 50.25 21.28 0.40
N ALA A 737 49.59 21.40 -0.74
CA ALA A 737 49.05 22.66 -1.25
C ALA A 737 47.52 22.67 -1.11
N GLY A 738 47.02 23.27 -0.03
CA GLY A 738 45.60 23.33 0.33
C GLY A 738 45.35 23.96 1.69
N ASN A 739 44.14 23.80 2.21
CA ASN A 739 43.78 24.17 3.59
C ASN A 739 43.66 22.90 4.45
N ASP A 740 44.79 22.35 4.86
CA ASP A 740 44.85 20.96 5.28
C ASP A 740 44.49 20.74 6.75
N ARG A 741 44.07 19.53 7.08
CA ARG A 741 43.60 19.14 8.42
C ARG A 741 44.33 17.88 8.88
N LEU A 742 45.47 18.07 9.53
CA LEU A 742 46.36 17.01 9.99
C LEU A 742 46.10 16.65 11.46
N PHE A 743 45.90 15.37 11.71
CA PHE A 743 45.69 14.79 13.04
C PHE A 743 46.74 13.70 13.26
N GLY A 744 47.66 13.88 14.22
CA GLY A 744 48.66 12.87 14.59
C GLY A 744 47.98 11.66 15.24
N GLY A 745 47.91 11.67 16.57
CA GLY A 745 47.07 10.76 17.33
C GLY A 745 47.76 10.27 18.59
N SER A 746 48.37 9.09 18.55
CA SER A 746 49.01 8.44 19.69
C SER A 746 50.50 8.15 19.52
N GLY A 747 51.34 9.19 19.48
CA GLY A 747 52.76 9.01 19.80
C GLY A 747 53.64 10.26 19.69
N ASN A 748 54.61 10.27 18.78
CA ASN A 748 55.55 11.40 18.67
C ASN A 748 55.60 11.85 17.22
N ASP A 749 54.53 12.53 16.82
CA ASP A 749 54.22 12.72 15.41
C ASP A 749 54.91 13.96 14.84
N THR A 750 55.11 14.00 13.53
CA THR A 750 55.63 15.15 12.80
C THR A 750 54.59 15.60 11.78
N LEU A 751 53.97 16.74 12.04
CA LEU A 751 52.91 17.31 11.19
C LEU A 751 53.45 18.55 10.48
N GLN A 752 53.40 18.56 9.16
CA GLN A 752 53.76 19.69 8.30
C GLN A 752 52.54 20.10 7.48
N GLY A 753 52.05 21.32 7.69
CA GLY A 753 51.00 21.86 6.82
C GLY A 753 51.59 22.39 5.51
N THR A 754 52.58 23.27 5.63
CA THR A 754 53.08 24.07 4.50
C THR A 754 53.98 23.30 3.52
N ASP A 755 53.54 23.08 2.28
CA ASP A 755 54.41 22.70 1.14
C ASP A 755 54.93 23.94 0.40
N GLY A 756 54.03 24.78 -0.12
CA GLY A 756 54.45 25.58 -1.26
C GLY A 756 53.45 26.49 -1.95
N GLY A 757 52.16 26.47 -1.65
CA GLY A 757 51.20 27.31 -2.34
C GLY A 757 51.17 28.76 -1.83
N ILE A 758 50.04 29.41 -2.12
CA ILE A 758 49.78 30.83 -1.86
C ILE A 758 48.32 31.02 -1.42
N GLY A 759 48.11 31.23 -0.12
CA GLY A 759 46.83 31.58 0.50
C GLY A 759 46.24 30.56 1.48
N GLU A 760 47.06 29.59 1.87
CA GLU A 760 46.70 28.36 2.59
C GLU A 760 46.45 28.59 4.09
N GLN A 761 45.63 27.74 4.73
CA GLN A 761 45.25 27.82 6.14
C GLN A 761 45.12 26.45 6.80
N ASP A 762 46.23 25.93 7.31
CA ASP A 762 46.27 24.59 7.89
C ASP A 762 45.78 24.53 9.34
N TYR A 763 45.21 23.37 9.68
CA TYR A 763 44.80 22.95 11.01
C TYR A 763 45.59 21.70 11.43
N LEU A 764 46.42 21.83 12.46
CA LEU A 764 47.26 20.72 12.96
C LEU A 764 46.90 20.36 14.42
N GLU A 765 46.65 19.08 14.70
CA GLU A 765 46.40 18.53 16.03
C GLU A 765 47.22 17.25 16.28
N GLY A 766 48.29 17.34 17.06
CA GLY A 766 49.22 16.20 17.28
C GLY A 766 48.68 15.09 18.19
N GLY A 767 47.79 15.39 19.14
CA GLY A 767 47.21 14.38 20.02
C GLY A 767 48.02 14.09 21.28
N THR A 768 48.52 12.87 21.45
CA THR A 768 49.14 12.38 22.69
C THR A 768 50.59 11.90 22.53
N GLY A 769 51.51 12.76 22.95
CA GLY A 769 52.90 12.42 23.23
C GLY A 769 53.82 13.63 23.01
N ASN A 770 54.84 13.53 22.16
CA ASN A 770 55.80 14.63 21.92
C ASN A 770 55.86 15.03 20.44
N ASP A 771 54.86 15.78 20.02
CA ASP A 771 54.63 16.08 18.61
C ASP A 771 55.46 17.28 18.11
N ARG A 772 55.78 17.25 16.82
CA ARG A 772 56.59 18.23 16.10
C ARG A 772 55.76 18.87 14.98
N PHE A 773 55.37 20.11 15.19
CA PHE A 773 54.66 20.91 14.18
C PHE A 773 55.64 21.70 13.30
N ILE A 774 55.49 21.61 11.98
CA ILE A 774 56.22 22.37 10.96
C ILE A 774 55.22 23.32 10.31
N LEU A 775 55.31 24.60 10.69
CA LEU A 775 54.35 25.67 10.34
C LEU A 775 54.96 26.71 9.38
N ALA A 776 56.02 26.35 8.66
CA ALA A 776 56.69 27.21 7.68
C ALA A 776 57.73 26.43 6.86
N ASP A 777 57.74 26.65 5.55
CA ASP A 777 58.83 26.23 4.68
C ASP A 777 60.14 26.98 5.02
N THR A 778 61.19 26.21 5.29
CA THR A 778 62.55 26.71 5.57
C THR A 778 63.22 27.43 4.40
N THR A 779 62.66 27.36 3.17
CA THR A 779 63.21 28.02 1.97
C THR A 779 62.55 29.35 1.62
N LYS A 780 61.34 29.64 2.13
CA LYS A 780 60.61 30.90 1.96
C LYS A 780 60.91 31.90 3.08
N THR A 781 60.68 33.19 2.82
CA THR A 781 61.02 34.30 3.75
C THR A 781 59.82 34.95 4.45
N PHE A 782 58.62 34.37 4.31
CA PHE A 782 57.37 34.91 4.82
C PHE A 782 56.36 33.78 5.13
N TYR A 783 55.45 34.01 6.09
CA TYR A 783 54.21 33.24 6.25
C TYR A 783 53.18 33.58 5.15
N ASP A 784 52.05 32.89 5.13
CA ASP A 784 50.92 33.14 4.23
C ASP A 784 49.67 33.75 4.94
N ASP A 785 48.93 34.66 4.27
CA ASP A 785 47.70 35.31 4.78
C ASP A 785 46.53 35.35 3.80
N GLY A 786 46.60 34.66 2.67
CA GLY A 786 45.50 34.70 1.70
C GLY A 786 45.37 36.04 0.96
N ASN A 787 46.39 36.92 1.00
CA ASN A 787 46.45 38.11 0.17
C ASN A 787 47.53 37.97 -0.91
N SER A 788 47.11 37.72 -2.16
CA SER A 788 47.99 37.60 -3.35
C SER A 788 48.84 38.83 -3.69
N THR A 789 48.85 39.87 -2.84
CA THR A 789 49.67 41.09 -2.97
C THR A 789 50.51 41.45 -1.73
N LEU A 790 50.47 40.69 -0.63
CA LEU A 790 51.26 40.94 0.60
C LEU A 790 51.74 39.62 1.28
N PRO A 791 52.80 39.67 2.12
CA PRO A 791 53.26 38.53 2.91
C PRO A 791 52.56 38.38 4.27
N GLY A 792 52.49 37.15 4.78
CA GLY A 792 51.33 36.69 5.51
C GLY A 792 51.39 36.42 7.02
N ARG A 793 50.36 35.69 7.49
CA ARG A 793 49.78 35.62 8.83
C ARG A 793 48.50 34.72 8.83
N VAL A 794 48.28 33.68 9.65
CA VAL A 794 49.07 32.93 10.64
C VAL A 794 48.38 31.56 10.77
N ASP A 795 49.10 30.47 10.58
CA ASP A 795 48.62 29.07 10.67
C ASP A 795 48.18 28.70 12.09
N SER A 796 47.31 27.69 12.23
CA SER A 796 46.73 27.34 13.54
C SER A 796 46.90 25.87 13.93
N PHE A 797 47.56 25.64 15.05
CA PHE A 797 47.66 24.33 15.69
C PHE A 797 46.88 24.32 17.00
N LYS A 798 46.30 23.17 17.35
CA LYS A 798 45.60 22.94 18.62
C LYS A 798 46.39 21.95 19.46
N LEU A 799 46.69 22.34 20.69
CA LEU A 799 47.19 21.44 21.72
C LEU A 799 46.00 20.97 22.57
N SER A 800 45.63 19.69 22.47
CA SER A 800 44.44 19.12 23.13
C SER A 800 44.69 18.51 24.51
N THR A 801 45.96 18.36 24.94
CA THR A 801 46.31 17.79 26.25
C THR A 801 46.39 18.85 27.35
N ALA A 802 45.80 18.57 28.51
CA ALA A 802 45.65 19.55 29.60
C ALA A 802 46.89 19.74 30.50
N ASN A 803 48.01 19.07 30.22
CA ASN A 803 49.19 19.01 31.10
C ASN A 803 50.51 19.21 30.32
N PHE A 804 50.89 20.47 30.05
CA PHE A 804 52.23 20.78 29.53
C PHE A 804 53.25 20.85 30.67
N GLU A 805 54.30 20.01 30.66
CA GLU A 805 55.47 20.25 31.52
C GLU A 805 56.32 21.41 30.99
N SER A 806 56.49 21.52 29.66
CA SER A 806 57.13 22.67 28.99
C SER A 806 56.80 22.70 27.49
N ILE A 807 56.63 23.89 26.91
CA ILE A 807 56.62 24.09 25.45
C ILE A 807 58.04 24.52 25.05
N ASN A 808 58.78 23.65 24.36
CA ASN A 808 60.15 23.92 23.92
C ASN A 808 60.16 24.25 22.42
N LEU A 809 59.99 25.52 22.08
CA LEU A 809 60.24 26.02 20.73
C LEU A 809 61.75 26.01 20.45
N THR A 810 62.22 25.10 19.60
CA THR A 810 63.60 25.03 19.12
C THR A 810 63.74 25.67 17.74
N GLU A 811 64.44 26.81 17.70
CA GLU A 811 64.68 27.62 16.50
C GLU A 811 65.95 27.15 15.79
N ASP A 812 65.87 26.69 14.53
CA ASP A 812 67.05 26.24 13.76
C ASP A 812 67.58 27.30 12.76
N SER A 813 66.82 28.36 12.45
CA SER A 813 67.41 29.66 12.07
C SER A 813 66.44 30.86 12.05
N GLN A 814 66.99 31.99 12.52
CA GLN A 814 66.54 33.40 12.46
C GLN A 814 65.04 33.75 12.22
N VAL A 815 64.32 33.85 13.35
CA VAL A 815 63.29 34.85 13.69
C VAL A 815 62.04 34.92 12.82
N TYR A 816 60.90 34.44 13.36
CA TYR A 816 59.64 35.19 13.35
C TYR A 816 58.81 34.99 14.65
N LEU A 817 57.78 35.81 14.83
CA LEU A 817 57.05 36.01 16.09
C LEU A 817 55.84 35.06 16.22
N PHE A 818 55.96 33.99 17.01
CA PHE A 818 54.80 33.16 17.39
C PHE A 818 53.78 33.96 18.21
N LEU A 819 52.59 34.21 17.65
CA LEU A 819 51.46 34.78 18.39
C LEU A 819 50.60 33.65 19.01
N ILE A 820 51.14 32.94 20.00
CA ILE A 820 50.41 31.85 20.67
C ILE A 820 49.23 32.43 21.48
N LYS A 821 48.01 32.29 20.95
CA LYS A 821 46.78 32.62 21.66
C LYS A 821 46.27 31.40 22.44
N ILE A 822 46.86 31.17 23.62
CA ILE A 822 46.38 30.12 24.54
C ILE A 822 44.98 30.50 25.05
N VAL A 823 43.93 29.89 24.48
CA VAL A 823 42.56 30.02 24.99
C VAL A 823 42.28 28.91 26.00
N SER A 824 42.72 29.12 27.23
CA SER A 824 42.33 28.26 28.35
C SER A 824 40.83 28.38 28.61
N HIS A 825 40.08 27.32 28.31
CA HIS A 825 38.72 27.15 28.82
C HIS A 825 38.75 26.49 30.21
N ASN A 826 39.44 27.10 31.18
CA ASN A 826 39.20 26.93 32.63
C ASN A 826 40.07 27.87 33.51
N ASN A 827 39.75 29.17 33.51
CA ASN A 827 39.59 30.06 34.69
C ASN A 827 39.54 31.54 34.27
#